data_AF-A0A1G0YAB0-F1
#
_entry.id   AF-A0A1G0YAB0-F1
#
_cell.length_a   1.000
_cell.length_b   1.000
_cell.length_c   1.000
_cell.angle_alpha   90.00
_cell.angle_beta   90.00
_cell.angle_gamma   90.00
#
_symmetry.space_group_name_H-M   'P 1'
#
loop_
_entity.id
_entity.type
_entity.pdbx_description
1 polymer ?
#
loop_
_entity_poly.entity_id
_entity_poly.type
_entity_poly.pdbx_seq_one_letter_code
_entity_poly.pdbx_strand_id
1 'polypeptide(L)'
;MRKLFAAFFFGASIFLSLDIPASPPLFSDSDTGVTSNEAYAVTGNVLAVKLTNMVLKKPEQDITAANVTVASKDDPEYSAGLKPDYLGYWVRPVRYSIRKNINIKGTWIFLFMGKSLKPGKEYFVAVDESVKFEVLDTETGKRDKLGNPVAPKLSFVCSGDNGRSSALHVNQAGYLPETAKFAYLTQYCGWKNAEKDKLLDIDFSAFKEFNIIDDADGKPVYSGKIEISPACRKGDEIVPDRLSESRVWEMNFSDFKKPGRYRIMVKGVGVSYAFSLDSKAYNQVYGTLYRGMYHQRCGTALASEFTRFTHPACHLDDARVPAVEEYKNDEADFYPQDTGKVLKCPRGHHDAGDYGKYLSSGALFAYFLLQPYEVFPERLQFDNSPGPEAGNGIPDIIEEAKWELDWISNMQDADGLCFTIVKPDPFMSYEDAVAGKPTVKFNKQRSLWWKDIQVTADFAAILSRAARTPEFAKAYPEDAKAYLEKAKKAWDACMKLTEKDGSPKDLQPGHHYGHFLKAKDDYNWMAVELWLTTGEQKYHDYFLKHHDPKEGWQWGWWPLFNHCGAATRAYVFGKREGKDPAKFKACQDDVLNAARNAVKWQKNWATRCSFPEEPYKYGRFGWIFLSDLATYNILTAIKLVDEKEKKDFLDAAVFNADQELGNSADDVVSITGLGYKRPIDHVHQLSRFDGIVEPVPGIPMGFHPCGYNRGTSDRQLMASFTAGGLPIAYRYVDCWNVEQEFTVPILANTAIVYAYLSDQPGQKKGKPALKVSGNGKEKTVTGSAPFKVKLKAEAAGAAGKGIRSYYWDLQNEEMACDREFEYVFTVPGLYNVCCTVTDEDGWISYEYFEVKVSQPAAELPGRGEALKADADTLYLWHFDSDLNDAVGKIPIKLTGNAKQSDRNLMWMAKPSGKSIEMEQPEDGLQIEIPGNLIADKKYKSLRLEFLANYQEDHARGSPSSKIMFLECAWNCAMGVSRDIWAGRGFFGDKDETAKKKILDMVSPRPGWHLLAIGYDRSAGKGYVELDGKKTEFELQQGGSGDKTVVSVGGFKGFIDELRISAKLDLALDLKQQKPAGK
;
A
#
# COMPACT_ATOMS: atom_id res chain seq x y z
N MET A 1 50.60 55.65 19.87
CA MET A 1 49.53 55.58 18.84
C MET A 1 50.16 55.24 17.49
N ARG A 2 49.53 54.34 16.69
CA ARG A 2 50.00 53.72 15.42
C ARG A 2 50.83 52.42 15.45
N LYS A 3 50.70 51.54 16.46
CA LYS A 3 51.10 50.11 16.35
C LYS A 3 50.20 49.18 17.17
N LEU A 4 48.93 49.12 16.81
CA LEU A 4 47.97 48.14 17.38
C LEU A 4 46.75 48.00 16.46
N PHE A 5 46.95 47.57 15.20
CA PHE A 5 45.88 47.14 14.28
C PHE A 5 46.52 46.39 13.10
N ALA A 6 46.81 45.09 13.29
CA ALA A 6 47.06 44.10 12.22
C ALA A 6 47.33 42.72 12.87
N ALA A 7 46.32 42.13 13.49
CA ALA A 7 46.35 40.75 13.97
C ALA A 7 44.92 40.18 14.05
N PHE A 8 44.22 40.18 12.93
CA PHE A 8 42.99 39.43 12.71
C PHE A 8 42.92 39.16 11.22
N PHE A 9 43.47 38.03 10.79
CA PHE A 9 43.22 37.31 9.53
C PHE A 9 44.40 36.36 9.33
N PHE A 10 44.31 35.14 9.86
CA PHE A 10 44.90 33.91 9.30
C PHE A 10 44.50 32.74 10.22
N GLY A 11 43.29 32.24 10.01
CA GLY A 11 42.86 30.90 10.41
C GLY A 11 42.46 30.18 9.13
N ALA A 12 43.43 29.98 8.23
CA ALA A 12 43.24 29.18 7.03
C ALA A 12 43.14 27.71 7.46
N SER A 13 41.92 27.20 7.61
CA SER A 13 41.68 25.77 7.52
C SER A 13 42.09 25.35 6.12
N ILE A 14 43.13 24.52 6.04
CA ILE A 14 43.55 23.86 4.81
C ILE A 14 42.40 22.94 4.40
N PHE A 15 41.50 23.46 3.57
CA PHE A 15 40.59 22.63 2.78
C PHE A 15 41.47 21.89 1.78
N LEU A 16 41.82 20.65 2.09
CA LEU A 16 42.18 19.69 1.06
C LEU A 16 40.99 19.65 0.10
N SER A 17 41.20 20.16 -1.11
CA SER A 17 40.26 20.01 -2.22
C SER A 17 40.13 18.52 -2.51
N LEU A 18 39.10 17.90 -1.93
CA LEU A 18 38.62 16.62 -2.39
C LEU A 18 37.96 16.88 -3.75
N ASP A 19 38.55 16.33 -4.81
CA ASP A 19 37.92 16.22 -6.13
C ASP A 19 36.67 15.35 -5.99
N ILE A 20 35.54 15.95 -5.64
CA ILE A 20 34.21 15.35 -5.70
C ILE A 20 33.65 15.72 -7.08
N PRO A 21 33.36 14.76 -7.98
CA PRO A 21 32.80 15.07 -9.29
C PRO A 21 31.45 15.80 -9.15
N ALA A 22 31.28 16.89 -9.90
CA ALA A 22 30.10 17.78 -9.89
C ALA A 22 28.84 17.20 -10.58
N SER A 23 28.70 15.88 -10.63
CA SER A 23 27.53 15.22 -11.21
C SER A 23 26.52 14.90 -10.11
N PRO A 24 25.21 15.17 -10.30
CA PRO A 24 24.20 14.76 -9.34
C PRO A 24 24.27 13.24 -9.10
N PRO A 25 24.12 12.76 -7.86
CA PRO A 25 24.18 11.34 -7.55
C PRO A 25 23.10 10.59 -8.33
N LEU A 26 23.52 9.58 -9.11
CA LEU A 26 22.60 8.72 -9.86
C LEU A 26 21.81 7.85 -8.89
N PHE A 27 20.49 7.96 -8.96
CA PHE A 27 19.58 7.14 -8.18
C PHE A 27 19.20 5.90 -9.01
N SER A 28 19.78 4.75 -8.67
CA SER A 28 19.32 3.45 -9.14
C SER A 28 18.97 2.65 -7.89
N ASP A 29 17.71 2.69 -7.49
CA ASP A 29 17.30 2.10 -6.22
C ASP A 29 16.95 0.62 -6.37
N SER A 30 17.88 -0.22 -5.91
CA SER A 30 17.73 -1.66 -5.76
C SER A 30 16.59 -2.05 -4.80
N ASP A 31 16.32 -1.24 -3.79
CA ASP A 31 15.33 -1.58 -2.76
C ASP A 31 13.88 -1.36 -3.22
N THR A 32 13.66 -0.58 -4.29
CA THR A 32 12.33 -0.41 -4.92
C THR A 32 12.00 -1.48 -5.97
N GLY A 33 13.02 -2.17 -6.50
CA GLY A 33 12.87 -3.31 -7.41
C GLY A 33 12.51 -4.57 -6.63
N VAL A 34 11.23 -4.77 -6.32
CA VAL A 34 10.80 -5.87 -5.45
C VAL A 34 11.06 -7.26 -6.09
N THR A 35 11.13 -7.35 -7.41
CA THR A 35 11.18 -8.60 -8.18
C THR A 35 12.56 -8.96 -8.78
N SER A 36 13.57 -8.09 -8.67
CA SER A 36 14.87 -8.27 -9.33
C SER A 36 15.89 -9.02 -8.45
N ASN A 37 16.85 -9.67 -9.10
CA ASN A 37 18.09 -10.12 -8.47
C ASN A 37 19.17 -9.07 -8.72
N GLU A 38 19.95 -8.73 -7.71
CA GLU A 38 20.90 -7.61 -7.81
C GLU A 38 22.04 -7.70 -6.81
N ALA A 39 23.11 -6.97 -7.11
CA ALA A 39 24.24 -6.75 -6.23
C ALA A 39 24.54 -5.25 -6.15
N TYR A 40 24.91 -4.77 -4.98
CA TYR A 40 25.24 -3.35 -4.76
C TYR A 40 26.23 -3.19 -3.61
N ALA A 41 26.96 -2.07 -3.60
CA ALA A 41 27.84 -1.71 -2.51
C ALA A 41 27.03 -1.07 -1.36
N VAL A 42 27.22 -1.55 -0.13
CA VAL A 42 26.70 -0.92 1.10
C VAL A 42 27.72 0.08 1.64
N THR A 43 29.00 -0.32 1.57
CA THR A 43 30.18 0.52 1.83
C THR A 43 31.26 0.23 0.79
N GLY A 44 32.40 0.92 0.90
CA GLY A 44 33.56 0.64 0.07
C GLY A 44 34.13 -0.78 0.21
N ASN A 45 33.77 -1.56 1.24
CA ASN A 45 34.29 -2.91 1.46
C ASN A 45 33.20 -3.95 1.84
N VAL A 46 31.94 -3.55 1.88
CA VAL A 46 30.81 -4.43 2.12
C VAL A 46 29.85 -4.31 0.96
N LEU A 47 29.48 -5.45 0.37
CA LEU A 47 28.51 -5.52 -0.71
C LEU A 47 27.35 -6.42 -0.33
N ALA A 48 26.16 -6.11 -0.81
CA ALA A 48 24.96 -6.91 -0.64
C ALA A 48 24.61 -7.60 -1.97
N VAL A 49 24.14 -8.84 -1.87
CA VAL A 49 23.55 -9.61 -2.96
C VAL A 49 22.14 -9.96 -2.55
N LYS A 50 21.15 -9.52 -3.31
CA LYS A 50 19.74 -9.84 -3.10
C LYS A 50 19.28 -10.79 -4.19
N LEU A 51 18.77 -11.93 -3.75
CA LEU A 51 18.17 -12.95 -4.61
C LEU A 51 16.67 -13.06 -4.31
N THR A 52 15.85 -12.89 -5.34
CA THR A 52 14.40 -12.91 -5.27
C THR A 52 13.88 -14.33 -5.50
N ASN A 53 13.03 -14.81 -4.58
CA ASN A 53 12.40 -16.13 -4.57
C ASN A 53 13.35 -17.33 -4.64
N MET A 54 14.63 -17.12 -4.34
CA MET A 54 15.64 -18.16 -4.22
C MET A 54 15.99 -18.33 -2.75
N VAL A 55 15.60 -19.45 -2.14
CA VAL A 55 15.79 -19.70 -0.69
C VAL A 55 16.70 -20.91 -0.49
N LEU A 56 17.66 -20.79 0.42
CA LEU A 56 18.58 -21.88 0.79
C LEU A 56 17.87 -22.94 1.64
N LYS A 57 18.25 -24.22 1.47
CA LYS A 57 17.73 -25.35 2.26
C LYS A 57 18.32 -25.36 3.67
N LYS A 58 19.63 -25.19 3.76
CA LYS A 58 20.42 -25.14 4.99
C LYS A 58 21.41 -23.97 4.86
N PRO A 59 20.97 -22.71 5.02
CA PRO A 59 21.77 -21.53 4.72
C PRO A 59 23.18 -21.57 5.33
N GLU A 60 23.25 -21.99 6.60
CA GLU A 60 24.47 -22.13 7.40
C GLU A 60 25.43 -23.26 6.98
N GLN A 61 25.04 -24.11 6.02
CA GLN A 61 25.87 -25.14 5.39
C GLN A 61 26.09 -24.86 3.89
N ASP A 62 25.11 -24.26 3.23
CA ASP A 62 25.04 -24.18 1.78
C ASP A 62 25.81 -22.97 1.21
N ILE A 63 25.84 -21.82 1.90
CA ILE A 63 26.56 -20.62 1.42
C ILE A 63 27.68 -20.19 2.38
N THR A 64 28.90 -20.06 1.84
CA THR A 64 30.10 -19.70 2.60
C THR A 64 30.99 -18.77 1.79
N ALA A 65 31.93 -18.09 2.44
CA ALA A 65 32.92 -17.29 1.73
C ALA A 65 33.69 -18.08 0.65
N ALA A 66 33.85 -19.41 0.82
CA ALA A 66 34.58 -20.25 -0.12
C ALA A 66 33.87 -20.43 -1.47
N ASN A 67 32.54 -20.26 -1.53
CA ASN A 67 31.72 -20.51 -2.70
C ASN A 67 31.12 -19.24 -3.34
N VAL A 68 31.62 -18.06 -2.95
CA VAL A 68 31.28 -16.78 -3.59
C VAL A 68 32.55 -16.12 -4.10
N THR A 69 32.51 -15.59 -5.32
CA THR A 69 33.62 -14.87 -5.93
C THR A 69 33.15 -13.51 -6.43
N VAL A 70 33.93 -12.47 -6.15
CA VAL A 70 33.76 -11.13 -6.69
C VAL A 70 34.94 -10.80 -7.59
N ALA A 71 34.67 -10.47 -8.85
CA ALA A 71 35.69 -10.17 -9.83
C ALA A 71 35.44 -8.82 -10.50
N SER A 72 36.48 -8.19 -11.01
CA SER A 72 36.36 -7.02 -11.87
C SER A 72 37.43 -7.07 -12.94
N LYS A 73 37.05 -6.73 -14.18
CA LYS A 73 38.03 -6.56 -15.27
C LYS A 73 38.74 -5.21 -15.19
N ASP A 74 38.11 -4.25 -14.52
CA ASP A 74 38.55 -2.86 -14.50
C ASP A 74 39.30 -2.49 -13.21
N ASP A 75 39.30 -3.38 -12.22
CA ASP A 75 40.05 -3.27 -10.96
C ASP A 75 41.10 -4.40 -10.82
N PRO A 76 42.41 -4.08 -10.92
CA PRO A 76 43.48 -5.07 -10.79
C PRO A 76 43.49 -5.86 -9.48
N GLU A 77 42.92 -5.32 -8.40
CA GLU A 77 42.83 -6.06 -7.12
C GLU A 77 41.81 -7.21 -7.19
N TYR A 78 40.86 -7.15 -8.14
CA TYR A 78 39.79 -8.12 -8.32
C TYR A 78 39.90 -8.90 -9.62
N SER A 79 40.97 -8.71 -10.42
CA SER A 79 41.10 -9.32 -11.75
C SER A 79 41.19 -10.85 -11.72
N ALA A 80 41.72 -11.41 -10.63
CA ALA A 80 41.80 -12.85 -10.41
C ALA A 80 40.54 -13.45 -9.78
N GLY A 81 39.55 -12.62 -9.41
CA GLY A 81 38.45 -13.00 -8.54
C GLY A 81 38.87 -13.12 -7.08
N LEU A 82 38.23 -12.37 -6.20
CA LEU A 82 38.44 -12.42 -4.75
C LEU A 82 37.28 -13.14 -4.07
N LYS A 83 37.61 -13.89 -3.02
CA LYS A 83 36.63 -14.40 -2.08
C LYS A 83 36.44 -13.39 -0.94
N PRO A 84 35.25 -13.25 -0.37
CA PRO A 84 35.07 -12.45 0.84
C PRO A 84 35.81 -13.07 2.03
N ASP A 85 36.15 -12.27 3.02
CA ASP A 85 36.75 -12.75 4.26
C ASP A 85 35.74 -13.54 5.10
N TYR A 86 34.50 -13.03 5.12
CA TYR A 86 33.33 -13.68 5.70
C TYR A 86 32.05 -13.11 5.07
N LEU A 87 30.92 -13.74 5.35
CA LEU A 87 29.61 -13.26 4.89
C LEU A 87 28.56 -13.34 5.99
N GLY A 88 27.57 -12.48 5.87
CA GLY A 88 26.32 -12.50 6.61
C GLY A 88 25.14 -12.85 5.71
N TYR A 89 24.05 -13.31 6.30
CA TYR A 89 22.88 -13.76 5.55
C TYR A 89 21.57 -13.59 6.32
N TRP A 90 20.52 -13.20 5.60
CA TRP A 90 19.15 -13.23 6.10
C TRP A 90 18.14 -13.44 4.98
N VAL A 91 16.98 -13.97 5.35
CA VAL A 91 15.80 -14.08 4.47
C VAL A 91 14.66 -13.34 5.12
N ARG A 92 13.90 -12.63 4.31
CA ARG A 92 12.59 -12.14 4.74
C ARG A 92 11.55 -12.19 3.62
N PRO A 93 10.26 -12.33 3.97
CA PRO A 93 9.21 -11.89 3.07
C PRO A 93 9.40 -10.40 2.76
N VAL A 94 9.30 -10.06 1.47
CA VAL A 94 9.43 -8.67 1.00
C VAL A 94 8.05 -8.13 0.70
N ARG A 95 7.28 -8.88 -0.09
CA ARG A 95 5.97 -8.46 -0.57
C ARG A 95 5.05 -9.66 -0.79
N TYR A 96 3.80 -9.50 -0.40
CA TYR A 96 2.73 -10.43 -0.77
C TYR A 96 1.56 -9.64 -1.32
N SER A 97 1.35 -9.76 -2.63
CA SER A 97 0.30 -9.07 -3.33
C SER A 97 -0.85 -10.01 -3.63
N ILE A 98 -1.98 -9.84 -2.97
CA ILE A 98 -3.21 -10.54 -3.34
C ILE A 98 -3.67 -10.11 -4.74
N ARG A 99 -3.38 -8.87 -5.16
CA ARG A 99 -3.82 -8.30 -6.45
C ARG A 99 -3.35 -9.09 -7.67
N LYS A 100 -2.10 -9.56 -7.61
CA LYS A 100 -1.47 -10.38 -8.66
C LYS A 100 -1.21 -11.81 -8.20
N ASN A 101 -1.66 -12.16 -7.00
CA ASN A 101 -1.30 -13.39 -6.31
C ASN A 101 0.23 -13.59 -6.26
N ILE A 102 1.00 -12.54 -6.03
CA ILE A 102 2.48 -12.60 -6.04
C ILE A 102 3.00 -12.78 -4.62
N ASN A 103 3.92 -13.72 -4.41
CA ASN A 103 4.65 -13.93 -3.17
C ASN A 103 6.15 -13.76 -3.41
N ILE A 104 6.75 -12.77 -2.74
CA ILE A 104 8.16 -12.42 -2.88
C ILE A 104 8.87 -12.60 -1.55
N LYS A 105 9.87 -13.49 -1.55
CA LYS A 105 10.88 -13.57 -0.50
C LYS A 105 12.22 -13.15 -1.05
N GLY A 106 12.92 -12.35 -0.27
CA GLY A 106 14.25 -11.88 -0.60
C GLY A 106 15.28 -12.56 0.30
N THR A 107 16.36 -12.97 -0.33
CA THR A 107 17.52 -13.61 0.27
C THR A 107 18.67 -12.62 0.12
N TRP A 108 19.13 -12.06 1.22
CA TRP A 108 20.24 -11.10 1.23
C TRP A 108 21.50 -11.78 1.77
N ILE A 109 22.59 -11.65 1.02
CA ILE A 109 23.92 -12.11 1.38
C ILE A 109 24.83 -10.89 1.41
N PHE A 110 25.44 -10.60 2.56
CA PHE A 110 26.40 -9.51 2.69
C PHE A 110 27.81 -10.08 2.66
N LEU A 111 28.64 -9.61 1.72
CA LEU A 111 30.01 -10.06 1.58
C LEU A 111 30.95 -8.99 2.13
N PHE A 112 31.77 -9.36 3.10
CA PHE A 112 32.79 -8.50 3.70
C PHE A 112 34.11 -8.74 2.99
N MET A 113 34.60 -7.74 2.28
CA MET A 113 35.78 -7.83 1.44
C MET A 113 37.00 -7.27 2.17
N GLY A 114 38.13 -7.98 2.10
CA GLY A 114 39.41 -7.49 2.62
C GLY A 114 40.03 -6.35 1.78
N LYS A 115 39.44 -6.03 0.63
CA LYS A 115 39.83 -4.95 -0.29
C LYS A 115 38.66 -4.02 -0.54
N SER A 116 38.97 -2.75 -0.83
CA SER A 116 37.95 -1.75 -1.14
C SER A 116 37.60 -1.75 -2.63
N LEU A 117 36.31 -1.64 -2.92
CA LEU A 117 35.74 -1.37 -4.24
C LEU A 117 36.10 0.05 -4.69
N LYS A 118 36.33 0.22 -5.99
CA LYS A 118 36.73 1.49 -6.61
C LYS A 118 35.56 2.10 -7.41
N PRO A 119 35.27 3.40 -7.23
CA PRO A 119 34.20 4.06 -7.96
C PRO A 119 34.37 3.98 -9.49
N GLY A 120 33.27 3.83 -10.22
CA GLY A 120 33.21 3.74 -11.68
C GLY A 120 33.65 2.40 -12.27
N LYS A 121 34.02 1.41 -11.45
CA LYS A 121 34.42 0.07 -11.88
C LYS A 121 33.23 -0.89 -11.84
N GLU A 122 33.14 -1.77 -12.84
CA GLU A 122 32.14 -2.84 -12.85
C GLU A 122 32.66 -4.06 -12.08
N TYR A 123 31.84 -4.57 -11.16
CA TYR A 123 32.10 -5.77 -10.39
C TYR A 123 31.08 -6.85 -10.74
N PHE A 124 31.54 -8.09 -10.77
CA PHE A 124 30.75 -9.28 -11.04
C PHE A 124 30.74 -10.16 -9.80
N VAL A 125 29.56 -10.54 -9.35
CA VAL A 125 29.36 -11.47 -8.24
C VAL A 125 28.86 -12.80 -8.79
N ALA A 126 29.55 -13.88 -8.43
CA ALA A 126 29.19 -15.23 -8.80
C ALA A 126 29.13 -16.12 -7.55
N VAL A 127 27.99 -16.79 -7.36
CA VAL A 127 27.85 -17.90 -6.42
C VAL A 127 28.13 -19.19 -7.18
N ASP A 128 28.94 -20.07 -6.61
CA ASP A 128 29.31 -21.35 -7.21
C ASP A 128 28.08 -22.21 -7.49
N GLU A 129 28.08 -22.93 -8.62
CA GLU A 129 26.94 -23.75 -9.06
C GLU A 129 26.63 -24.94 -8.12
N SER A 130 27.55 -25.28 -7.20
CA SER A 130 27.30 -26.25 -6.12
C SER A 130 26.27 -25.77 -5.10
N VAL A 131 26.07 -24.45 -4.95
CA VAL A 131 25.04 -23.89 -4.08
C VAL A 131 23.68 -24.02 -4.76
N LYS A 132 22.81 -24.85 -4.20
CA LYS A 132 21.46 -25.09 -4.73
C LYS A 132 20.42 -24.32 -3.93
N PHE A 133 19.63 -23.55 -4.65
CA PHE A 133 18.47 -22.86 -4.10
C PHE A 133 17.21 -23.68 -4.36
N GLU A 134 16.21 -23.51 -3.51
CA GLU A 134 14.83 -23.84 -3.86
C GLU A 134 14.15 -22.59 -4.41
N VAL A 135 13.40 -22.76 -5.49
CA VAL A 135 12.56 -21.68 -6.04
C VAL A 135 11.23 -21.69 -5.30
N LEU A 136 10.80 -20.49 -4.91
CA LEU A 136 9.42 -20.28 -4.55
C LEU A 136 8.63 -19.90 -5.80
N ASP A 137 7.58 -20.68 -6.07
CA ASP A 137 6.60 -20.33 -7.07
C ASP A 137 6.02 -18.95 -6.74
N THR A 138 6.08 -18.03 -7.70
CA THR A 138 5.69 -16.63 -7.49
C THR A 138 4.20 -16.51 -7.19
N GLU A 139 3.37 -17.44 -7.68
CA GLU A 139 1.92 -17.38 -7.49
C GLU A 139 1.45 -17.97 -6.15
N THR A 140 2.02 -19.12 -5.78
CA THR A 140 1.58 -19.88 -4.62
C THR A 140 2.45 -19.66 -3.40
N GLY A 141 3.65 -19.08 -3.58
CA GLY A 141 4.69 -18.99 -2.55
C GLY A 141 5.21 -20.35 -2.07
N LYS A 142 4.79 -21.46 -2.72
CA LYS A 142 5.20 -22.82 -2.35
C LYS A 142 6.55 -23.14 -2.96
N ARG A 143 7.32 -23.96 -2.25
CA ARG A 143 8.60 -24.50 -2.74
C ARG A 143 8.34 -25.40 -3.94
N ASP A 144 8.90 -25.06 -5.09
CA ASP A 144 9.02 -25.98 -6.21
C ASP A 144 10.15 -26.97 -5.90
N LYS A 145 9.79 -28.20 -5.53
CA LYS A 145 10.75 -29.26 -5.20
C LYS A 145 11.46 -29.84 -6.42
N LEU A 146 11.05 -29.49 -7.64
CA LEU A 146 11.63 -29.98 -8.89
C LEU A 146 12.68 -29.01 -9.45
N GLY A 147 12.60 -27.72 -9.11
CA GLY A 147 13.60 -26.70 -9.46
C GLY A 147 14.77 -26.64 -8.47
N ASN A 148 16.01 -26.78 -8.97
CA ASN A 148 17.23 -26.48 -8.22
C ASN A 148 18.11 -25.49 -9.01
N PRO A 149 17.68 -24.23 -9.21
CA PRO A 149 18.47 -23.27 -9.96
C PRO A 149 19.76 -22.90 -9.23
N VAL A 150 20.68 -22.38 -10.01
CA VAL A 150 21.89 -21.70 -9.54
C VAL A 150 21.63 -20.20 -9.50
N ALA A 151 22.32 -19.47 -8.60
CA ALA A 151 22.18 -18.03 -8.55
C ALA A 151 22.61 -17.40 -9.89
N PRO A 152 21.92 -16.36 -10.38
CA PRO A 152 22.37 -15.62 -11.54
C PRO A 152 23.73 -14.98 -11.27
N LYS A 153 24.54 -14.82 -12.32
CA LYS A 153 25.69 -13.92 -12.26
C LYS A 153 25.17 -12.49 -12.26
N LEU A 154 25.61 -11.72 -11.28
CA LEU A 154 25.18 -10.34 -11.10
C LEU A 154 26.35 -9.42 -11.40
N SER A 155 26.09 -8.25 -11.99
CA SER A 155 27.08 -7.19 -12.08
C SER A 155 26.51 -5.86 -11.63
N PHE A 156 27.39 -4.99 -11.15
CA PHE A 156 27.05 -3.62 -10.78
C PHE A 156 28.25 -2.70 -10.95
N VAL A 157 27.98 -1.42 -11.21
CA VAL A 157 29.02 -0.38 -11.20
C VAL A 157 29.09 0.22 -9.81
N CYS A 158 30.27 0.21 -9.19
CA CYS A 158 30.44 0.83 -7.88
C CYS A 158 30.33 2.35 -8.01
N SER A 159 29.31 2.95 -7.40
CA SER A 159 29.10 4.41 -7.43
C SER A 159 29.94 5.18 -6.42
N GLY A 160 30.63 4.49 -5.51
CA GLY A 160 31.44 5.11 -4.45
C GLY A 160 30.61 6.01 -3.54
N ASP A 161 31.19 7.16 -3.17
CA ASP A 161 30.59 8.15 -2.27
C ASP A 161 29.29 8.77 -2.82
N ASN A 162 29.01 8.63 -4.13
CA ASN A 162 27.79 9.15 -4.76
C ASN A 162 26.67 8.10 -4.84
N GLY A 163 26.92 6.85 -4.44
CA GLY A 163 25.93 5.77 -4.46
C GLY A 163 25.00 5.80 -3.24
N ARG A 164 23.72 5.46 -3.43
CA ARG A 164 22.80 5.23 -2.30
C ARG A 164 23.28 4.03 -1.48
N SER A 165 23.35 4.20 -0.15
CA SER A 165 24.03 3.25 0.73
C SER A 165 23.19 2.19 1.48
N SER A 166 21.86 2.12 1.54
CA SER A 166 21.09 1.22 2.46
C SER A 166 21.40 1.27 3.98
N ALA A 167 22.60 1.70 4.41
CA ALA A 167 22.99 1.84 5.81
C ALA A 167 22.79 3.25 6.37
N LEU A 168 22.52 4.23 5.50
CA LEU A 168 22.25 5.63 5.86
C LEU A 168 20.75 5.89 5.87
N HIS A 169 20.20 6.23 7.03
CA HIS A 169 18.76 6.43 7.24
C HIS A 169 18.47 7.89 7.59
N VAL A 170 17.39 8.42 7.02
CA VAL A 170 16.95 9.82 7.15
C VAL A 170 15.42 9.89 7.12
N ASN A 171 14.87 10.98 7.66
CA ASN A 171 13.48 11.37 7.39
C ASN A 171 13.37 11.76 5.91
N GLN A 172 12.65 10.96 5.12
CA GLN A 172 12.55 11.11 3.67
C GLN A 172 11.61 12.23 3.23
N ALA A 173 10.71 12.71 4.10
CA ALA A 173 9.93 13.91 3.82
C ALA A 173 10.76 15.18 4.09
N GLY A 174 11.43 15.21 5.25
CA GLY A 174 12.34 16.29 5.61
C GLY A 174 12.34 16.65 7.09
N TYR A 175 13.09 17.71 7.40
CA TYR A 175 13.32 18.20 8.76
C TYR A 175 12.93 19.67 8.89
N LEU A 176 12.41 20.04 10.06
CA LEU A 176 12.14 21.44 10.40
C LEU A 176 13.43 22.17 10.84
N PRO A 177 13.65 23.45 10.48
CA PRO A 177 14.89 24.15 10.80
C PRO A 177 15.19 24.24 12.30
N GLU A 178 14.17 24.44 13.13
CA GLU A 178 14.32 24.76 14.56
C GLU A 178 14.23 23.55 15.50
N THR A 179 14.13 22.33 14.96
CA THR A 179 13.98 21.10 15.77
C THR A 179 15.29 20.34 15.90
N ALA A 180 15.34 19.38 16.83
CA ALA A 180 16.42 18.39 16.80
C ALA A 180 16.37 17.56 15.50
N LYS A 181 17.54 17.25 14.94
CA LYS A 181 17.69 16.58 13.62
C LYS A 181 18.79 15.53 13.67
N PHE A 182 18.43 14.28 13.38
CA PHE A 182 19.34 13.15 13.37
C PHE A 182 19.20 12.33 12.09
N ALA A 183 20.33 11.85 11.60
CA ALA A 183 20.40 10.73 10.66
C ALA A 183 21.12 9.57 11.33
N TYR A 184 20.85 8.35 10.87
CA TYR A 184 21.44 7.15 11.45
C TYR A 184 22.29 6.38 10.44
N LEU A 185 23.36 5.77 10.94
CA LEU A 185 24.24 4.86 10.21
C LEU A 185 24.23 3.51 10.92
N THR A 186 23.59 2.52 10.31
CA THR A 186 23.44 1.15 10.84
C THR A 186 23.13 0.17 9.71
N GLN A 187 23.52 -1.09 9.86
CA GLN A 187 23.15 -2.14 8.91
C GLN A 187 23.23 -3.49 9.61
N TYR A 188 22.09 -4.15 9.76
CA TYR A 188 22.05 -5.56 10.15
C TYR A 188 22.45 -6.42 8.96
N CYS A 189 23.40 -7.33 9.16
CA CYS A 189 23.92 -8.21 8.12
C CYS A 189 23.55 -9.69 8.32
N GLY A 190 22.62 -10.00 9.21
CA GLY A 190 22.10 -11.35 9.39
C GLY A 190 22.72 -12.13 10.55
N TRP A 191 22.49 -13.46 10.56
CA TRP A 191 23.05 -14.37 11.56
C TRP A 191 23.89 -15.47 10.92
N LYS A 192 25.06 -15.73 11.55
CA LYS A 192 25.90 -16.94 11.52
C LYS A 192 26.65 -17.30 10.21
N ASN A 193 27.95 -16.96 10.18
CA ASN A 193 29.02 -17.95 9.89
C ASN A 193 30.47 -17.57 10.31
N ALA A 194 30.69 -16.91 11.46
CA ALA A 194 32.05 -16.69 11.98
C ALA A 194 32.07 -16.70 13.52
N GLU A 195 32.44 -17.86 14.09
CA GLU A 195 32.52 -18.13 15.53
C GLU A 195 31.15 -18.08 16.25
N LYS A 196 30.88 -19.06 17.12
CA LYS A 196 29.66 -19.01 17.94
C LYS A 196 29.70 -17.69 18.74
N ASP A 197 28.61 -16.91 18.68
CA ASP A 197 28.31 -15.74 19.54
C ASP A 197 28.74 -14.33 19.04
N LYS A 198 29.06 -14.10 17.76
CA LYS A 198 29.25 -12.74 17.22
C LYS A 198 28.03 -12.21 16.47
N LEU A 199 27.63 -10.97 16.80
CA LEU A 199 26.68 -10.20 16.01
C LEU A 199 27.30 -9.84 14.64
N LEU A 200 26.53 -9.96 13.55
CA LEU A 200 26.95 -9.53 12.22
C LEU A 200 26.21 -8.24 11.84
N ASP A 201 26.84 -7.11 12.19
CA ASP A 201 26.54 -5.78 11.69
C ASP A 201 27.79 -5.16 11.03
N ILE A 202 27.64 -4.02 10.34
CA ILE A 202 28.79 -3.29 9.83
C ILE A 202 29.41 -2.44 10.95
N ASP A 203 30.72 -2.56 11.15
CA ASP A 203 31.45 -1.70 12.08
C ASP A 203 31.76 -0.34 11.44
N PHE A 204 31.00 0.68 11.84
CA PHE A 204 31.22 2.04 11.36
C PHE A 204 32.17 2.88 12.24
N SER A 205 32.87 2.28 13.22
CA SER A 205 33.74 3.02 14.13
C SER A 205 34.90 3.73 13.45
N ALA A 206 35.30 3.32 12.25
CA ALA A 206 36.32 4.00 11.45
C ALA A 206 35.85 5.33 10.85
N PHE A 207 34.54 5.54 10.69
CA PHE A 207 33.97 6.75 10.13
C PHE A 207 33.70 7.77 11.24
N LYS A 208 34.31 8.95 11.15
CA LYS A 208 34.26 9.98 12.21
C LYS A 208 33.47 11.23 11.83
N GLU A 209 33.26 11.44 10.53
CA GLU A 209 32.68 12.66 9.99
C GLU A 209 31.68 12.34 8.87
N PHE A 210 30.64 13.17 8.76
CA PHE A 210 29.67 13.16 7.66
C PHE A 210 29.57 14.56 7.06
N ASN A 211 29.08 14.63 5.82
CA ASN A 211 28.73 15.87 5.15
C ASN A 211 27.24 15.90 4.84
N ILE A 212 26.65 17.09 4.84
CA ILE A 212 25.40 17.35 4.14
C ILE A 212 25.76 17.95 2.78
N ILE A 213 25.24 17.35 1.72
CA ILE A 213 25.45 17.82 0.34
C ILE A 213 24.13 18.35 -0.24
N ASP A 214 24.21 19.36 -1.09
CA ASP A 214 23.09 19.82 -1.91
C ASP A 214 22.66 18.72 -2.88
N ASP A 215 21.36 18.42 -2.96
CA ASP A 215 20.84 17.33 -3.82
C ASP A 215 20.98 17.64 -5.31
N ALA A 216 21.01 18.91 -5.72
CA ALA A 216 21.04 19.30 -7.13
C ALA A 216 22.46 19.27 -7.72
N ASP A 217 23.48 19.68 -6.95
CA ASP A 217 24.86 19.79 -7.46
C ASP A 217 25.91 19.00 -6.67
N GLY A 218 25.51 18.30 -5.60
CA GLY A 218 26.38 17.45 -4.79
C GLY A 218 27.39 18.21 -3.93
N LYS A 219 27.32 19.54 -3.86
CA LYS A 219 28.31 20.32 -3.09
C LYS A 219 28.08 20.18 -1.59
N PRO A 220 29.14 19.97 -0.79
CA PRO A 220 29.03 19.96 0.66
C PRO A 220 28.67 21.36 1.19
N VAL A 221 27.66 21.41 2.07
CA VAL A 221 27.15 22.64 2.70
C VAL A 221 27.28 22.65 4.21
N TYR A 222 27.54 21.49 4.81
CA TYR A 222 27.73 21.31 6.26
C TYR A 222 28.54 20.04 6.51
N SER A 223 29.26 20.00 7.64
CA SER A 223 29.97 18.82 8.12
C SER A 223 29.71 18.63 9.60
N GLY A 224 29.64 17.38 10.05
CA GLY A 224 29.41 17.02 11.44
C GLY A 224 30.13 15.73 11.83
N LYS A 225 30.01 15.36 13.11
CA LYS A 225 30.63 14.16 13.67
C LYS A 225 29.67 12.97 13.66
N ILE A 226 30.23 11.78 13.50
CA ILE A 226 29.54 10.50 13.68
C ILE A 226 29.87 9.98 15.08
N GLU A 227 28.84 9.73 15.89
CA GLU A 227 29.01 9.23 17.26
C GLU A 227 28.14 7.99 17.49
N ILE A 228 28.61 7.04 18.31
CA ILE A 228 27.78 5.89 18.69
C ILE A 228 26.59 6.38 19.51
N SER A 229 25.39 5.89 19.20
CA SER A 229 24.17 6.27 19.91
C SER A 229 24.31 5.98 21.40
N PRO A 230 23.81 6.87 22.30
CA PRO A 230 23.78 6.60 23.73
C PRO A 230 23.05 5.30 24.10
N ALA A 231 22.04 4.89 23.32
CA ALA A 231 21.32 3.63 23.55
C ALA A 231 22.18 2.39 23.26
N CYS A 232 23.27 2.55 22.50
CA CYS A 232 24.26 1.51 22.20
C CYS A 232 25.45 1.52 23.16
N ARG A 233 25.34 2.17 24.33
CA ARG A 233 26.38 2.19 25.38
C ARG A 233 25.90 1.56 26.68
N LYS A 234 26.71 0.66 27.24
CA LYS A 234 26.53 0.11 28.58
C LYS A 234 27.83 0.28 29.38
N GLY A 235 27.98 1.41 30.05
CA GLY A 235 29.29 1.83 30.57
C GLY A 235 30.23 2.15 29.41
N ASP A 236 31.43 1.57 29.43
CA ASP A 236 32.43 1.72 28.36
C ASP A 236 32.23 0.73 27.19
N GLU A 237 31.31 -0.24 27.33
CA GLU A 237 31.02 -1.23 26.30
C GLU A 237 30.04 -0.69 25.25
N ILE A 238 30.37 -0.91 23.98
CA ILE A 238 29.45 -0.71 22.86
C ILE A 238 28.60 -1.97 22.71
N VAL A 239 27.28 -1.80 22.84
CA VAL A 239 26.29 -2.88 22.70
C VAL A 239 25.32 -2.58 21.55
N PRO A 240 24.78 -3.60 20.88
CA PRO A 240 23.77 -3.39 19.84
C PRO A 240 22.49 -2.78 20.39
N ASP A 241 21.82 -1.95 19.58
CA ASP A 241 20.45 -1.54 19.85
C ASP A 241 19.51 -2.74 19.78
N ARG A 242 18.51 -2.80 20.65
CA ARG A 242 17.64 -3.97 20.78
C ARG A 242 16.61 -4.08 19.65
N LEU A 243 16.19 -2.97 19.06
CA LEU A 243 15.18 -2.98 18.00
C LEU A 243 15.78 -3.46 16.67
N SER A 244 16.99 -2.99 16.37
CA SER A 244 17.74 -3.30 15.15
C SER A 244 18.73 -4.45 15.28
N GLU A 245 19.03 -4.88 16.51
CA GLU A 245 20.12 -5.80 16.85
C GLU A 245 21.44 -5.41 16.16
N SER A 246 21.71 -4.10 16.02
CA SER A 246 22.91 -3.57 15.35
C SER A 246 23.45 -2.38 16.13
N ARG A 247 24.74 -2.07 15.98
CA ARG A 247 25.32 -0.83 16.50
C ARG A 247 24.81 0.33 15.65
N VAL A 248 24.19 1.32 16.30
CA VAL A 248 23.65 2.50 15.63
C VAL A 248 24.53 3.71 15.91
N TRP A 249 25.00 4.35 14.85
CA TRP A 249 25.75 5.59 14.90
C TRP A 249 24.84 6.74 14.50
N GLU A 250 24.88 7.83 15.24
CA GLU A 250 24.05 9.00 15.04
C GLU A 250 24.85 10.18 14.50
N MET A 251 24.19 10.93 13.63
CA MET A 251 24.71 12.13 12.99
C MET A 251 23.76 13.28 13.37
N ASN A 252 24.15 14.07 14.37
CA ASN A 252 23.38 15.23 14.80
C ASN A 252 23.74 16.45 13.93
N PHE A 253 22.76 17.00 13.23
CA PHE A 253 22.90 18.22 12.44
C PHE A 253 21.86 19.27 12.83
N SER A 254 21.44 19.27 14.10
CA SER A 254 20.45 20.22 14.62
C SER A 254 20.83 21.69 14.41
N ASP A 255 22.13 21.99 14.38
CA ASP A 255 22.67 23.35 14.14
C ASP A 255 22.60 23.79 12.68
N PHE A 256 22.39 22.86 11.75
CA PHE A 256 22.22 23.19 10.34
C PHE A 256 20.76 23.56 10.05
N LYS A 257 20.52 24.82 9.68
CA LYS A 257 19.16 25.39 9.53
C LYS A 257 18.84 25.92 8.14
N LYS A 258 19.82 25.93 7.24
CA LYS A 258 19.69 26.58 5.93
C LYS A 258 18.66 25.84 5.08
N PRO A 259 17.57 26.50 4.64
CA PRO A 259 16.57 25.82 3.84
C PRO A 259 17.13 25.27 2.53
N GLY A 260 16.68 24.09 2.12
CA GLY A 260 17.11 23.44 0.88
C GLY A 260 16.76 21.96 0.81
N ARG A 261 17.22 21.30 -0.25
CA ARG A 261 17.07 19.85 -0.45
C ARG A 261 18.45 19.21 -0.41
N TYR A 262 18.61 18.20 0.42
CA TYR A 262 19.93 17.71 0.81
C TYR A 262 19.99 16.18 0.87
N ARG A 263 21.21 15.66 0.96
CA ARG A 263 21.53 14.28 1.35
C ARG A 263 22.60 14.27 2.42
N ILE A 264 22.60 13.22 3.26
CA ILE A 264 23.77 12.87 4.06
C ILE A 264 24.74 12.11 3.18
N MET A 265 26.03 12.45 3.25
CA MET A 265 27.14 11.74 2.62
C MET A 265 28.17 11.34 3.67
N VAL A 266 28.57 10.08 3.64
CA VAL A 266 29.69 9.55 4.44
C VAL A 266 30.71 8.94 3.49
N LYS A 267 31.93 9.49 3.49
CA LYS A 267 33.02 9.03 2.63
C LYS A 267 33.36 7.56 2.90
N GLY A 268 33.44 6.76 1.86
CA GLY A 268 33.63 5.31 1.91
C GLY A 268 32.36 4.52 2.21
N VAL A 269 31.21 5.18 2.35
CA VAL A 269 29.90 4.55 2.61
C VAL A 269 28.91 4.88 1.48
N GLY A 270 28.71 6.18 1.18
CA GLY A 270 27.77 6.64 0.14
C GLY A 270 26.85 7.75 0.65
N VAL A 271 25.66 7.85 0.05
CA VAL A 271 24.63 8.85 0.38
C VAL A 271 23.32 8.25 0.92
N SER A 272 22.56 9.08 1.63
CA SER A 272 21.16 8.82 2.02
C SER A 272 20.18 9.03 0.85
N TYR A 273 18.90 8.75 1.09
CA TYR A 273 17.81 9.37 0.33
C TYR A 273 17.87 10.90 0.45
N ALA A 274 17.32 11.60 -0.55
CA ALA A 274 17.17 13.04 -0.49
C ALA A 274 16.05 13.43 0.48
N PHE A 275 16.21 14.55 1.17
CA PHE A 275 15.23 15.09 2.10
C PHE A 275 15.20 16.62 2.03
N SER A 276 14.07 17.21 2.43
CA SER A 276 13.96 18.67 2.53
C SER A 276 14.38 19.14 3.92
N LEU A 277 14.94 20.34 4.03
CA LEU A 277 15.06 21.05 5.29
C LEU A 277 14.44 22.42 5.08
N ASP A 278 13.26 22.66 5.64
CA ASP A 278 12.55 23.94 5.58
C ASP A 278 11.30 23.92 6.48
N SER A 279 10.66 25.08 6.69
CA SER A 279 9.47 25.18 7.55
C SER A 279 8.24 24.44 7.02
N LYS A 280 8.24 24.05 5.75
CA LYS A 280 7.15 23.37 5.05
C LYS A 280 7.42 21.87 4.84
N ALA A 281 8.42 21.29 5.51
CA ALA A 281 8.83 19.89 5.30
C ALA A 281 7.67 18.89 5.50
N TYR A 282 6.71 19.21 6.36
CA TYR A 282 5.55 18.35 6.65
C TYR A 282 4.26 18.74 5.93
N ASN A 283 4.23 19.84 5.18
CA ASN A 283 3.01 20.29 4.48
C ASN A 283 2.54 19.23 3.46
N GLN A 284 3.47 18.63 2.71
CA GLN A 284 3.15 17.50 1.81
C GLN A 284 2.59 16.29 2.58
N VAL A 285 3.14 15.98 3.76
CA VAL A 285 2.70 14.85 4.57
C VAL A 285 1.25 15.06 5.00
N TYR A 286 0.95 16.25 5.54
CA TYR A 286 -0.41 16.65 5.88
C TYR A 286 -1.36 16.60 4.67
N GLY A 287 -1.00 17.23 3.55
CA GLY A 287 -1.86 17.24 2.36
C GLY A 287 -2.14 15.84 1.81
N THR A 288 -1.18 14.92 1.97
CA THR A 288 -1.36 13.51 1.59
C THR A 288 -2.34 12.80 2.54
N LEU A 289 -2.21 12.99 3.86
CA LEU A 289 -3.13 12.45 4.87
C LEU A 289 -4.56 13.02 4.74
N TYR A 290 -4.69 14.32 4.43
CA TYR A 290 -5.99 14.93 4.14
C TYR A 290 -6.67 14.25 2.96
N ARG A 291 -5.92 13.95 1.88
CA ARG A 291 -6.45 13.18 0.76
C ARG A 291 -6.81 11.75 1.17
N GLY A 292 -6.10 11.15 2.12
CA GLY A 292 -6.49 9.89 2.76
C GLY A 292 -7.89 9.95 3.35
N MET A 293 -8.23 11.00 4.10
CA MET A 293 -9.59 11.21 4.63
C MET A 293 -10.61 11.36 3.48
N TYR A 294 -10.27 12.15 2.46
CA TYR A 294 -11.11 12.27 1.26
C TYR A 294 -11.38 10.92 0.58
N HIS A 295 -10.38 10.04 0.45
CA HIS A 295 -10.53 8.71 -0.15
C HIS A 295 -11.45 7.79 0.66
N GLN A 296 -11.54 7.99 1.98
CA GLN A 296 -12.43 7.22 2.84
C GLN A 296 -13.87 7.73 2.83
N ARG A 297 -14.20 8.86 2.18
CA ARG A 297 -15.57 9.39 2.16
C ARG A 297 -16.55 8.40 1.49
N CYS A 298 -17.56 8.01 2.25
CA CYS A 298 -18.70 7.22 1.78
C CYS A 298 -19.83 8.13 1.28
N GLY A 299 -20.69 7.65 0.36
CA GLY A 299 -21.83 8.43 -0.14
C GLY A 299 -21.48 9.48 -1.19
N THR A 300 -20.26 9.47 -1.73
CA THR A 300 -19.80 10.42 -2.76
C THR A 300 -18.89 9.74 -3.78
N ALA A 301 -18.74 10.38 -4.95
CA ALA A 301 -17.75 9.98 -5.94
C ALA A 301 -16.39 10.59 -5.59
N LEU A 302 -15.31 9.86 -5.89
CA LEU A 302 -13.96 10.42 -5.86
C LEU A 302 -13.62 10.99 -7.24
N ALA A 303 -13.39 12.29 -7.28
CA ALA A 303 -13.20 13.04 -8.51
C ALA A 303 -11.76 12.97 -9.00
N SER A 304 -11.59 12.80 -10.32
CA SER A 304 -10.28 12.78 -11.01
C SER A 304 -9.47 14.06 -10.77
N GLU A 305 -10.15 15.14 -10.38
CA GLU A 305 -9.52 16.39 -10.00
C GLU A 305 -8.59 16.22 -8.79
N PHE A 306 -9.00 15.49 -7.75
CA PHE A 306 -8.24 15.41 -6.50
C PHE A 306 -7.40 14.14 -6.38
N THR A 307 -7.69 13.13 -7.20
CA THR A 307 -7.05 11.82 -7.13
C THR A 307 -7.16 11.06 -8.45
N ARG A 308 -6.19 10.20 -8.76
CA ARG A 308 -6.32 9.19 -9.84
C ARG A 308 -7.12 7.95 -9.39
N PHE A 309 -7.37 7.81 -8.09
CA PHE A 309 -8.08 6.69 -7.47
C PHE A 309 -9.59 6.94 -7.45
N THR A 310 -10.19 7.06 -8.64
CA THR A 310 -11.58 7.48 -8.77
C THR A 310 -12.56 6.32 -8.61
N HIS A 311 -13.72 6.59 -8.03
CA HIS A 311 -14.87 5.67 -8.05
C HIS A 311 -16.19 6.46 -8.09
N PRO A 312 -17.29 5.87 -8.61
CA PRO A 312 -18.61 6.50 -8.59
C PRO A 312 -19.15 6.60 -7.15
N ALA A 313 -20.23 7.36 -6.93
CA ALA A 313 -20.83 7.44 -5.60
C ALA A 313 -21.21 6.05 -5.06
N CYS A 314 -20.77 5.77 -3.84
CA CYS A 314 -20.96 4.47 -3.19
C CYS A 314 -22.01 4.54 -2.08
N HIS A 315 -22.72 3.43 -1.84
CA HIS A 315 -23.60 3.24 -0.68
C HIS A 315 -24.64 4.38 -0.45
N LEU A 316 -25.34 4.76 -1.52
CA LEU A 316 -26.41 5.76 -1.49
C LEU A 316 -27.76 5.19 -1.01
N ASP A 317 -27.84 3.87 -0.85
CA ASP A 317 -29.01 3.15 -0.34
C ASP A 317 -29.27 3.47 1.14
N ASP A 318 -30.51 3.36 1.59
CA ASP A 318 -30.81 3.42 3.03
C ASP A 318 -30.36 2.10 3.70
N ALA A 319 -30.23 2.04 5.03
CA ALA A 319 -29.85 0.82 5.76
C ALA A 319 -31.02 0.29 6.59
N ARG A 320 -31.29 -1.02 6.53
CA ARG A 320 -32.38 -1.68 7.24
C ARG A 320 -31.91 -2.21 8.59
N VAL A 321 -32.76 -2.24 9.62
CA VAL A 321 -32.59 -3.02 10.86
C VAL A 321 -32.96 -4.49 10.59
N PRO A 322 -32.02 -5.46 10.57
CA PRO A 322 -32.27 -6.90 10.48
C PRO A 322 -33.23 -7.46 11.53
N ALA A 323 -33.81 -8.64 11.27
CA ALA A 323 -34.42 -9.43 12.33
C ALA A 323 -33.33 -9.98 13.27
N VAL A 324 -33.69 -10.24 14.53
CA VAL A 324 -32.73 -10.68 15.56
C VAL A 324 -31.98 -11.95 15.16
N GLU A 325 -32.69 -12.90 14.55
CA GLU A 325 -32.15 -14.19 14.12
C GLU A 325 -31.10 -14.03 13.01
N GLU A 326 -31.19 -12.95 12.22
CA GLU A 326 -30.19 -12.59 11.22
C GLU A 326 -28.88 -12.11 11.84
N TYR A 327 -28.84 -11.84 13.15
CA TYR A 327 -27.60 -11.59 13.91
C TYR A 327 -27.07 -12.83 14.64
N LYS A 328 -27.72 -14.00 14.49
CA LYS A 328 -27.32 -15.28 15.14
C LYS A 328 -27.07 -15.15 16.65
N ASN A 329 -27.81 -14.26 17.31
CA ASN A 329 -27.79 -14.01 18.74
C ASN A 329 -29.23 -14.11 19.26
N ASP A 330 -29.41 -14.18 20.57
CA ASP A 330 -30.73 -14.25 21.19
C ASP A 330 -31.41 -12.86 21.23
N GLU A 331 -32.73 -12.79 21.38
CA GLU A 331 -33.44 -11.49 21.45
C GLU A 331 -33.17 -10.76 22.77
N ALA A 332 -33.02 -11.50 23.87
CA ALA A 332 -32.78 -10.97 25.21
C ALA A 332 -31.45 -10.21 25.36
N ASP A 333 -30.58 -10.37 24.37
CA ASP A 333 -29.26 -9.82 24.24
C ASP A 333 -29.28 -8.38 23.66
N PHE A 334 -30.42 -7.93 23.14
CA PHE A 334 -30.55 -6.63 22.44
C PHE A 334 -31.52 -5.68 23.14
N TYR A 335 -31.29 -4.38 22.97
CA TYR A 335 -32.32 -3.39 23.28
C TYR A 335 -33.46 -3.46 22.24
N PRO A 336 -34.70 -3.09 22.60
CA PRO A 336 -35.84 -3.15 21.69
C PRO A 336 -35.57 -2.41 20.38
N GLN A 337 -35.80 -3.06 19.24
CA GLN A 337 -35.48 -2.53 17.91
C GLN A 337 -36.58 -2.89 16.90
N ASP A 338 -36.94 -1.93 16.05
CA ASP A 338 -38.02 -2.10 15.07
C ASP A 338 -37.50 -2.86 13.84
N THR A 339 -37.67 -4.17 13.80
CA THR A 339 -37.27 -5.01 12.65
C THR A 339 -37.85 -4.47 11.34
N GLY A 340 -36.99 -4.29 10.34
CA GLY A 340 -37.37 -3.79 9.02
C GLY A 340 -37.39 -2.27 8.91
N LYS A 341 -37.19 -1.53 10.02
CA LYS A 341 -36.98 -0.08 9.97
C LYS A 341 -35.81 0.27 9.06
N VAL A 342 -35.93 1.36 8.33
CA VAL A 342 -34.93 1.85 7.38
C VAL A 342 -34.46 3.24 7.80
N LEU A 343 -33.14 3.45 7.87
CA LEU A 343 -32.51 4.74 8.12
C LEU A 343 -31.69 5.18 6.91
N LYS A 344 -31.72 6.48 6.61
CA LYS A 344 -30.81 7.06 5.63
C LYS A 344 -29.42 7.17 6.24
N CYS A 345 -28.43 6.53 5.63
CA CYS A 345 -27.06 6.55 6.11
C CYS A 345 -26.07 7.09 5.05
N PRO A 346 -26.31 8.27 4.43
CA PRO A 346 -25.34 8.88 3.51
C PRO A 346 -24.11 9.40 4.27
N ARG A 347 -23.09 9.83 3.53
CA ARG A 347 -21.85 10.45 4.06
C ARG A 347 -21.09 9.54 5.04
N GLY A 348 -20.28 10.12 5.92
CA GLY A 348 -19.36 9.41 6.80
C GLY A 348 -18.16 8.85 6.06
N HIS A 349 -17.32 8.13 6.79
CA HIS A 349 -16.12 7.50 6.26
C HIS A 349 -16.19 5.97 6.36
N HIS A 350 -15.69 5.29 5.34
CA HIS A 350 -15.27 3.89 5.43
C HIS A 350 -14.23 3.78 6.54
N ASP A 351 -14.45 2.92 7.54
CA ASP A 351 -13.67 2.96 8.78
C ASP A 351 -12.23 2.47 8.60
N ALA A 352 -12.02 1.50 7.72
CA ALA A 352 -10.69 0.94 7.51
C ALA A 352 -10.50 0.55 6.04
N GLY A 353 -9.93 -0.62 5.77
CA GLY A 353 -9.89 -1.14 4.42
C GLY A 353 -11.28 -1.53 3.90
N ASP A 354 -12.18 -1.99 4.79
CA ASP A 354 -13.56 -2.32 4.46
C ASP A 354 -14.43 -1.08 4.24
N TYR A 355 -15.62 -1.28 3.66
CA TYR A 355 -16.57 -0.20 3.41
C TYR A 355 -17.62 0.00 4.51
N GLY A 356 -17.45 -0.66 5.67
CA GLY A 356 -18.29 -0.45 6.84
C GLY A 356 -18.10 0.93 7.46
N LYS A 357 -19.15 1.42 8.13
CA LYS A 357 -19.10 2.65 8.94
C LYS A 357 -19.50 2.34 10.37
N TYR A 358 -18.69 2.78 11.32
CA TYR A 358 -18.75 2.36 12.72
C TYR A 358 -18.87 3.60 13.61
N LEU A 359 -19.99 3.73 14.35
CA LEU A 359 -20.35 5.01 14.98
C LEU A 359 -19.28 5.44 15.99
N SER A 360 -18.80 4.52 16.83
CA SER A 360 -17.76 4.80 17.83
C SER A 360 -16.45 5.26 17.18
N SER A 361 -15.99 4.58 16.11
CA SER A 361 -14.84 5.03 15.31
C SER A 361 -15.09 6.41 14.70
N GLY A 362 -16.26 6.65 14.12
CA GLY A 362 -16.65 7.95 13.58
C GLY A 362 -16.66 9.07 14.62
N ALA A 363 -17.14 8.78 15.84
CA ALA A 363 -17.14 9.73 16.94
C ALA A 363 -15.72 10.10 17.38
N LEU A 364 -14.81 9.13 17.44
CA LEU A 364 -13.39 9.38 17.70
C LEU A 364 -12.70 10.11 16.55
N PHE A 365 -13.01 9.79 15.29
CA PHE A 365 -12.55 10.53 14.11
C PHE A 365 -12.89 12.02 14.25
N ALA A 366 -14.17 12.34 14.42
CA ALA A 366 -14.61 13.71 14.61
C ALA A 366 -14.04 14.34 15.89
N TYR A 367 -13.83 13.57 16.97
CA TYR A 367 -13.18 14.06 18.18
C TYR A 367 -11.75 14.56 17.90
N PHE A 368 -10.94 13.78 17.19
CA PHE A 368 -9.58 14.16 16.85
C PHE A 368 -9.53 15.39 15.93
N LEU A 369 -10.54 15.58 15.08
CA LEU A 369 -10.65 16.78 14.24
C LEU A 369 -11.10 18.04 15.02
N LEU A 370 -11.96 17.90 16.04
CA LEU A 370 -12.58 19.03 16.75
C LEU A 370 -11.88 19.43 18.05
N GLN A 371 -11.39 18.47 18.84
CA GLN A 371 -10.65 18.75 20.09
C GLN A 371 -9.51 19.76 19.92
N PRO A 372 -8.72 19.74 18.83
CA PRO A 372 -7.57 20.61 18.77
C PRO A 372 -7.90 22.09 18.54
N TYR A 373 -9.13 22.45 18.17
CA TYR A 373 -9.60 23.85 18.21
C TYR A 373 -9.69 24.41 19.63
N GLU A 374 -9.79 23.57 20.67
CA GLU A 374 -9.70 24.01 22.07
C GLU A 374 -8.25 24.07 22.56
N VAL A 375 -7.34 23.26 21.98
CA VAL A 375 -5.95 23.11 22.45
C VAL A 375 -4.98 24.03 21.71
N PHE A 376 -5.04 24.03 20.37
CA PHE A 376 -4.16 24.78 19.47
C PHE A 376 -4.94 25.36 18.27
N PRO A 377 -5.99 26.20 18.50
CA PRO A 377 -6.81 26.76 17.43
C PRO A 377 -6.00 27.52 16.37
N GLU A 378 -4.87 28.10 16.74
CA GLU A 378 -3.97 28.82 15.84
C GLU A 378 -3.36 27.98 14.71
N ARG A 379 -3.39 26.64 14.83
CA ARG A 379 -2.80 25.71 13.85
C ARG A 379 -3.79 25.14 12.85
N LEU A 380 -5.10 25.29 13.05
CA LEU A 380 -6.13 24.58 12.28
C LEU A 380 -7.07 25.48 11.46
N GLN A 381 -6.84 26.80 11.41
CA GLN A 381 -7.74 27.75 10.72
C GLN A 381 -7.57 27.80 9.19
N PHE A 382 -6.89 26.82 8.58
CA PHE A 382 -6.57 26.84 7.16
C PHE A 382 -7.70 26.25 6.29
N ASP A 383 -7.77 26.73 5.05
CA ASP A 383 -8.83 26.46 4.06
C ASP A 383 -8.20 26.36 2.65
N ASN A 384 -7.24 25.45 2.53
CA ASN A 384 -6.33 25.32 1.39
C ASN A 384 -5.77 23.90 1.21
N SER A 385 -6.31 22.93 1.96
CA SER A 385 -6.00 21.51 1.85
C SER A 385 -6.31 20.98 0.45
N PRO A 386 -5.65 19.92 -0.04
CA PRO A 386 -5.83 19.43 -1.40
C PRO A 386 -7.12 18.61 -1.59
N GLY A 387 -8.27 19.23 -1.32
CA GLY A 387 -9.61 18.65 -1.42
C GLY A 387 -10.66 19.56 -2.08
N PRO A 388 -11.90 19.06 -2.23
CA PRO A 388 -12.95 19.74 -2.97
C PRO A 388 -13.44 21.03 -2.32
N GLU A 389 -13.49 21.09 -0.99
CA GLU A 389 -14.06 22.22 -0.27
C GLU A 389 -13.12 23.43 -0.14
N ALA A 390 -11.82 23.23 -0.35
CA ALA A 390 -10.80 24.25 -0.12
C ALA A 390 -11.07 25.60 -0.82
N GLY A 391 -10.91 26.68 -0.07
CA GLY A 391 -11.10 28.07 -0.46
C GLY A 391 -12.53 28.59 -0.31
N ASN A 392 -13.40 27.93 0.47
CA ASN A 392 -14.80 28.33 0.63
C ASN A 392 -15.08 29.22 1.85
N GLY A 393 -14.06 29.49 2.68
CA GLY A 393 -14.14 30.31 3.89
C GLY A 393 -14.42 29.54 5.19
N ILE A 394 -14.48 28.21 5.14
CA ILE A 394 -14.61 27.32 6.30
C ILE A 394 -13.30 26.54 6.45
N PRO A 395 -12.75 26.35 7.68
CA PRO A 395 -11.56 25.53 7.82
C PRO A 395 -11.79 24.10 7.34
N ASP A 396 -10.88 23.56 6.51
CA ASP A 396 -11.08 22.27 5.83
C ASP A 396 -11.33 21.11 6.82
N ILE A 397 -10.69 21.16 7.99
CA ILE A 397 -10.87 20.18 9.07
C ILE A 397 -12.28 20.21 9.67
N ILE A 398 -12.92 21.39 9.73
CA ILE A 398 -14.33 21.51 10.18
C ILE A 398 -15.27 20.87 9.19
N GLU A 399 -14.99 20.97 7.89
CA GLU A 399 -15.79 20.34 6.84
C GLU A 399 -15.64 18.82 6.82
N GLU A 400 -14.42 18.32 7.04
CA GLU A 400 -14.19 16.89 7.18
C GLU A 400 -14.92 16.33 8.41
N ALA A 401 -14.89 17.04 9.54
CA ALA A 401 -15.67 16.69 10.72
C ALA A 401 -17.19 16.72 10.44
N LYS A 402 -17.67 17.74 9.71
CA LYS A 402 -19.08 17.86 9.31
C LYS A 402 -19.53 16.66 8.47
N TRP A 403 -18.68 16.18 7.56
CA TRP A 403 -18.99 15.02 6.72
C TRP A 403 -19.30 13.77 7.55
N GLU A 404 -18.53 13.54 8.61
CA GLU A 404 -18.73 12.44 9.55
C GLU A 404 -19.96 12.66 10.45
N LEU A 405 -20.09 13.85 11.02
CA LEU A 405 -21.19 14.20 11.92
C LEU A 405 -22.56 14.13 11.25
N ASP A 406 -22.64 14.44 9.96
CA ASP A 406 -23.88 14.29 9.20
C ASP A 406 -24.36 12.85 9.15
N TRP A 407 -23.44 11.90 8.99
CA TRP A 407 -23.77 10.49 9.08
C TRP A 407 -24.13 10.09 10.51
N ILE A 408 -23.27 10.40 11.50
CA ILE A 408 -23.49 10.05 12.91
C ILE A 408 -24.86 10.53 13.38
N SER A 409 -25.23 11.78 13.04
CA SER A 409 -26.49 12.37 13.48
C SER A 409 -27.74 11.62 13.00
N ASN A 410 -27.65 10.80 11.95
CA ASN A 410 -28.74 9.99 11.42
C ASN A 410 -28.86 8.60 12.08
N MET A 411 -27.94 8.23 12.97
CA MET A 411 -27.90 6.90 13.60
C MET A 411 -28.76 6.79 14.86
N GLN A 412 -29.36 7.90 15.35
CA GLN A 412 -30.21 7.91 16.54
C GLN A 412 -31.65 7.48 16.24
N ASP A 413 -32.19 6.61 17.07
CA ASP A 413 -33.55 6.11 17.01
C ASP A 413 -34.55 6.98 17.82
N ALA A 414 -35.85 6.67 17.71
CA ALA A 414 -36.93 7.40 18.33
C ALA A 414 -36.88 7.39 19.87
N ASP A 415 -36.32 6.34 20.48
CA ASP A 415 -36.12 6.24 21.93
C ASP A 415 -34.86 6.98 22.44
N GLY A 416 -34.01 7.45 21.53
CA GLY A 416 -32.77 8.17 21.83
C GLY A 416 -31.51 7.31 21.79
N LEU A 417 -31.63 5.98 21.69
CA LEU A 417 -30.50 5.07 21.51
C LEU A 417 -30.01 5.09 20.05
N CYS A 418 -28.75 4.70 19.82
CA CYS A 418 -28.11 4.74 18.50
C CYS A 418 -27.72 3.35 18.02
N PHE A 419 -27.85 3.12 16.71
CA PHE A 419 -27.34 1.94 16.01
C PHE A 419 -25.81 2.00 15.86
N THR A 420 -25.13 0.85 15.89
CA THR A 420 -23.66 0.81 16.00
C THR A 420 -22.93 0.91 14.67
N ILE A 421 -23.31 0.10 13.68
CA ILE A 421 -22.56 -0.13 12.44
C ILE A 421 -23.50 -0.14 11.24
N VAL A 422 -23.04 0.37 10.10
CA VAL A 422 -23.71 0.24 8.80
C VAL A 422 -22.80 -0.55 7.86
N LYS A 423 -23.24 -1.74 7.42
CA LYS A 423 -22.53 -2.53 6.40
C LYS A 423 -23.47 -3.45 5.59
N PRO A 424 -23.06 -3.98 4.41
CA PRO A 424 -23.97 -4.73 3.53
C PRO A 424 -24.56 -6.03 4.12
N ASP A 425 -23.90 -6.67 5.09
CA ASP A 425 -24.39 -7.88 5.76
C ASP A 425 -23.65 -8.04 7.11
N PRO A 426 -24.36 -8.34 8.23
CA PRO A 426 -23.78 -8.39 9.57
C PRO A 426 -22.62 -9.38 9.74
N PHE A 427 -22.54 -10.43 8.95
CA PHE A 427 -21.44 -11.42 9.02
C PHE A 427 -20.45 -11.36 7.87
N MET A 428 -20.66 -10.43 6.95
CA MET A 428 -19.79 -10.32 5.80
C MET A 428 -18.42 -9.80 6.21
N SER A 429 -17.39 -10.41 5.64
CA SER A 429 -16.01 -9.93 5.62
C SER A 429 -15.86 -8.76 4.63
N TYR A 430 -14.63 -8.29 4.43
CA TYR A 430 -14.28 -7.30 3.42
C TYR A 430 -14.93 -7.52 2.04
N GLU A 431 -15.36 -6.42 1.43
CA GLU A 431 -15.85 -6.36 0.06
C GLU A 431 -14.76 -6.70 -0.97
N ASP A 432 -15.15 -7.31 -2.10
CA ASP A 432 -14.23 -7.69 -3.18
C ASP A 432 -14.37 -6.83 -4.45
N ALA A 433 -14.64 -5.53 -4.27
CA ALA A 433 -14.97 -4.63 -5.37
C ALA A 433 -14.42 -3.21 -5.15
N VAL A 434 -14.41 -2.43 -6.23
CA VAL A 434 -14.29 -0.97 -6.15
C VAL A 434 -15.59 -0.39 -5.56
N ALA A 435 -15.48 0.55 -4.63
CA ALA A 435 -16.63 1.23 -4.04
C ALA A 435 -17.59 1.79 -5.11
N GLY A 436 -18.90 1.58 -4.92
CA GLY A 436 -19.91 2.02 -5.90
C GLY A 436 -19.99 1.19 -7.18
N LYS A 437 -19.15 0.14 -7.31
CA LYS A 437 -19.24 -0.89 -8.36
C LYS A 437 -19.34 -2.29 -7.75
N PRO A 438 -20.35 -2.57 -6.90
CA PRO A 438 -20.43 -3.83 -6.19
C PRO A 438 -20.61 -5.02 -7.15
N THR A 439 -19.98 -6.16 -6.86
CA THR A 439 -20.25 -7.40 -7.58
C THR A 439 -21.61 -7.98 -7.19
N VAL A 440 -22.11 -8.99 -7.91
CA VAL A 440 -23.39 -9.66 -7.60
C VAL A 440 -23.44 -10.17 -6.15
N LYS A 441 -22.31 -10.63 -5.60
CA LYS A 441 -22.22 -11.12 -4.22
C LYS A 441 -22.30 -9.98 -3.19
N PHE A 442 -21.85 -8.78 -3.55
CA PHE A 442 -21.69 -7.63 -2.65
C PHE A 442 -22.69 -6.49 -2.93
N ASN A 443 -23.60 -6.68 -3.89
CA ASN A 443 -24.74 -5.79 -4.14
C ASN A 443 -25.93 -6.16 -3.23
N LYS A 444 -25.72 -6.10 -1.91
CA LYS A 444 -26.74 -6.38 -0.90
C LYS A 444 -27.24 -5.10 -0.26
N GLN A 445 -28.52 -5.10 0.12
CA GLN A 445 -29.13 -4.07 0.96
C GLN A 445 -28.33 -3.93 2.26
N ARG A 446 -27.85 -2.73 2.57
CA ARG A 446 -27.13 -2.49 3.83
C ARG A 446 -28.00 -2.71 5.05
N SER A 447 -27.34 -3.19 6.09
CA SER A 447 -27.90 -3.49 7.40
C SER A 447 -27.29 -2.58 8.46
N LEU A 448 -28.15 -2.10 9.35
CA LEU A 448 -27.77 -1.54 10.63
C LEU A 448 -27.45 -2.69 11.56
N TRP A 449 -26.42 -2.53 12.38
CA TRP A 449 -26.25 -3.34 13.57
C TRP A 449 -27.08 -2.75 14.70
N TRP A 450 -27.36 -3.56 15.71
CA TRP A 450 -28.27 -3.25 16.82
C TRP A 450 -27.89 -1.97 17.58
N LYS A 451 -28.85 -1.51 18.40
CA LYS A 451 -28.64 -0.35 19.26
C LYS A 451 -27.78 -0.71 20.46
N ASP A 452 -26.97 0.24 20.92
CA ASP A 452 -25.99 0.02 21.99
C ASP A 452 -25.80 1.29 22.82
N ILE A 453 -25.70 1.16 24.15
CA ILE A 453 -25.61 2.32 25.05
C ILE A 453 -24.22 2.97 25.05
N GLN A 454 -23.17 2.23 24.71
CA GLN A 454 -21.82 2.74 24.60
C GLN A 454 -21.73 3.70 23.41
N VAL A 455 -22.13 3.24 22.22
CA VAL A 455 -22.13 4.10 21.01
C VAL A 455 -23.12 5.26 21.12
N THR A 456 -24.20 5.09 21.89
CA THR A 456 -25.13 6.19 22.20
C THR A 456 -24.47 7.27 23.06
N ALA A 457 -23.60 6.89 23.99
CA ALA A 457 -22.81 7.83 24.77
C ALA A 457 -21.77 8.55 23.90
N ASP A 458 -21.06 7.83 23.02
CA ASP A 458 -20.13 8.43 22.05
C ASP A 458 -20.83 9.45 21.14
N PHE A 459 -22.01 9.10 20.63
CA PHE A 459 -22.89 9.98 19.86
C PHE A 459 -23.18 11.28 20.64
N ALA A 460 -23.62 11.17 21.88
CA ALA A 460 -23.93 12.34 22.70
C ALA A 460 -22.70 13.21 22.98
N ALA A 461 -21.55 12.56 23.24
CA ALA A 461 -20.29 13.22 23.51
C ALA A 461 -19.84 14.06 22.31
N ILE A 462 -19.77 13.45 21.12
CA ILE A 462 -19.23 14.11 19.95
C ILE A 462 -20.16 15.19 19.39
N LEU A 463 -21.48 14.97 19.41
CA LEU A 463 -22.45 15.99 18.99
C LEU A 463 -22.45 17.20 19.93
N SER A 464 -22.26 16.99 21.25
CA SER A 464 -22.10 18.09 22.21
C SER A 464 -20.82 18.89 21.94
N ARG A 465 -19.70 18.20 21.68
CA ARG A 465 -18.44 18.86 21.31
C ARG A 465 -18.58 19.69 20.04
N ALA A 466 -19.18 19.13 18.99
CA ALA A 466 -19.43 19.86 17.75
C ALA A 466 -20.26 21.13 18.01
N ALA A 467 -21.34 20.99 18.80
CA ALA A 467 -22.22 22.11 19.14
C ALA A 467 -21.52 23.27 19.87
N ARG A 468 -20.46 23.00 20.65
CA ARG A 468 -19.68 24.06 21.34
C ARG A 468 -18.43 24.52 20.60
N THR A 469 -17.99 23.82 19.56
CA THR A 469 -16.76 24.19 18.83
C THR A 469 -17.04 25.48 18.05
N PRO A 470 -16.36 26.61 18.33
CA PRO A 470 -16.75 27.92 17.78
C PRO A 470 -16.76 27.96 16.26
N GLU A 471 -15.77 27.35 15.61
CA GLU A 471 -15.64 27.30 14.16
C GLU A 471 -16.77 26.49 13.52
N PHE A 472 -17.12 25.34 14.12
CA PHE A 472 -18.25 24.52 13.68
C PHE A 472 -19.57 25.25 13.87
N ALA A 473 -19.84 25.79 15.06
CA ALA A 473 -21.08 26.49 15.37
C ALA A 473 -21.26 27.77 14.53
N LYS A 474 -20.16 28.42 14.14
CA LYS A 474 -20.19 29.56 13.22
C LYS A 474 -20.53 29.13 11.80
N ALA A 475 -19.94 28.04 11.31
CA ALA A 475 -20.17 27.54 9.96
C ALA A 475 -21.56 26.88 9.82
N TYR A 476 -22.01 26.17 10.86
CA TYR A 476 -23.19 25.31 10.85
C TYR A 476 -24.07 25.50 12.11
N PRO A 477 -24.63 26.70 12.35
CA PRO A 477 -25.33 27.02 13.60
C PRO A 477 -26.59 26.19 13.84
N GLU A 478 -27.38 25.91 12.79
CA GLU A 478 -28.59 25.09 12.92
C GLU A 478 -28.27 23.63 13.21
N ASP A 479 -27.23 23.08 12.58
CA ASP A 479 -26.75 21.73 12.85
C ASP A 479 -26.19 21.63 14.28
N ALA A 480 -25.39 22.61 14.72
CA ALA A 480 -24.90 22.67 16.10
C ALA A 480 -26.03 22.62 17.14
N LYS A 481 -27.11 23.39 16.92
CA LYS A 481 -28.30 23.36 17.77
C LYS A 481 -29.01 22.02 17.72
N ALA A 482 -29.24 21.46 16.54
CA ALA A 482 -29.89 20.17 16.37
C ALA A 482 -29.09 19.02 17.01
N TYR A 483 -27.76 19.07 16.88
CA TYR A 483 -26.84 18.10 17.47
C TYR A 483 -26.90 18.11 18.99
N LEU A 484 -26.93 19.28 19.62
CA LEU A 484 -27.06 19.38 21.08
C LEU A 484 -28.37 18.78 21.59
N GLU A 485 -29.48 18.99 20.89
CA GLU A 485 -30.78 18.42 21.30
C GLU A 485 -30.79 16.89 21.16
N LYS A 486 -30.20 16.36 20.07
CA LYS A 486 -30.00 14.91 19.91
C LYS A 486 -29.10 14.34 21.02
N ALA A 487 -28.04 15.04 21.41
CA ALA A 487 -27.13 14.61 22.46
C ALA A 487 -27.81 14.55 23.85
N LYS A 488 -28.65 15.55 24.19
CA LYS A 488 -29.44 15.52 25.42
C LYS A 488 -30.42 14.36 25.46
N LYS A 489 -31.07 14.07 24.32
CA LYS A 489 -31.98 12.92 24.20
C LYS A 489 -31.24 11.58 24.39
N ALA A 490 -30.04 11.46 23.84
CA ALA A 490 -29.18 10.29 24.02
C ALA A 490 -28.78 10.11 25.49
N TRP A 491 -28.39 11.19 26.18
CA TRP A 491 -28.17 11.16 27.63
C TRP A 491 -29.38 10.63 28.40
N ASP A 492 -30.57 11.17 28.13
CA ASP A 492 -31.80 10.76 28.82
C ASP A 492 -32.14 9.29 28.56
N ALA A 493 -31.81 8.76 27.38
CA ALA A 493 -31.95 7.34 27.05
C ALA A 493 -30.93 6.48 27.83
N CYS A 494 -29.65 6.86 27.79
CA CYS A 494 -28.56 6.19 28.50
C CYS A 494 -28.80 6.11 30.01
N MET A 495 -29.30 7.18 30.63
CA MET A 495 -29.55 7.23 32.09
C MET A 495 -30.72 6.35 32.55
N LYS A 496 -31.62 5.93 31.65
CA LYS A 496 -32.66 4.93 31.98
C LYS A 496 -32.09 3.52 32.08
N LEU A 497 -30.91 3.30 31.51
CA LEU A 497 -30.22 2.02 31.40
C LEU A 497 -28.97 1.98 32.27
N THR A 498 -29.08 2.48 33.51
CA THR A 498 -28.03 2.38 34.52
C THR A 498 -28.46 1.51 35.70
N GLU A 499 -27.49 0.96 36.41
CA GLU A 499 -27.66 0.36 37.72
C GLU A 499 -27.94 1.41 38.80
N LYS A 500 -28.32 0.95 40.00
CA LYS A 500 -28.61 1.84 41.13
C LYS A 500 -27.42 2.72 41.53
N ASP A 501 -26.20 2.25 41.29
CA ASP A 501 -24.98 2.99 41.56
C ASP A 501 -24.62 4.00 40.45
N GLY A 502 -25.33 3.98 39.32
CA GLY A 502 -25.09 4.83 38.16
C GLY A 502 -24.20 4.19 37.08
N SER A 503 -23.74 2.94 37.27
CA SER A 503 -22.98 2.22 36.25
C SER A 503 -23.88 1.82 35.05
N PRO A 504 -23.34 1.79 33.81
CA PRO A 504 -24.14 1.40 32.64
C PRO A 504 -24.59 -0.08 32.68
N LYS A 505 -25.84 -0.36 32.30
CA LYS A 505 -26.39 -1.72 32.12
C LYS A 505 -26.16 -2.21 30.69
N ASP A 506 -24.93 -2.61 30.43
CA ASP A 506 -24.53 -3.14 29.13
C ASP A 506 -25.20 -4.49 28.85
N LEU A 507 -25.69 -4.68 27.62
CA LEU A 507 -26.27 -5.95 27.14
C LEU A 507 -25.26 -6.65 26.22
N GLN A 508 -25.55 -6.75 24.92
CA GLN A 508 -24.58 -7.18 23.90
C GLN A 508 -23.80 -6.00 23.32
N PRO A 509 -22.48 -5.97 23.51
CA PRO A 509 -21.64 -4.92 22.95
C PRO A 509 -21.60 -5.01 21.42
N GLY A 510 -22.02 -3.94 20.74
CA GLY A 510 -22.08 -3.84 19.28
C GLY A 510 -20.74 -3.61 18.58
N HIS A 511 -19.60 -4.05 19.15
CA HIS A 511 -18.26 -3.67 18.72
C HIS A 511 -17.59 -4.67 17.79
N HIS A 512 -16.85 -4.15 16.80
CA HIS A 512 -15.99 -4.94 15.92
C HIS A 512 -14.59 -5.21 16.53
N TYR A 513 -14.11 -4.36 17.45
CA TYR A 513 -12.76 -4.43 18.03
C TYR A 513 -12.65 -5.16 19.37
N GLY A 514 -13.61 -6.02 19.72
CA GLY A 514 -13.60 -6.81 20.96
C GLY A 514 -14.10 -6.04 22.20
N HIS A 515 -14.47 -6.78 23.25
CA HIS A 515 -15.06 -6.28 24.50
C HIS A 515 -14.06 -5.54 25.43
N PHE A 516 -13.09 -4.83 24.87
CA PHE A 516 -11.98 -4.29 25.66
C PHE A 516 -12.31 -3.02 26.45
N LEU A 517 -13.48 -2.38 26.26
CA LEU A 517 -13.68 -1.00 26.77
C LEU A 517 -14.79 -0.81 27.81
N LYS A 518 -15.91 -1.56 27.81
CA LYS A 518 -17.10 -1.33 28.66
C LYS A 518 -17.67 0.11 28.59
N ALA A 519 -18.98 0.29 28.69
CA ALA A 519 -19.59 1.61 28.49
C ALA A 519 -19.24 2.74 29.52
N LYS A 520 -18.40 2.48 30.53
CA LYS A 520 -18.11 3.45 31.61
C LYS A 520 -17.37 4.68 31.10
N ASP A 521 -16.36 4.51 30.25
CA ASP A 521 -15.52 5.62 29.79
C ASP A 521 -16.24 6.51 28.78
N ASP A 522 -17.09 5.91 27.96
CA ASP A 522 -17.97 6.56 26.98
C ASP A 522 -19.02 7.41 27.71
N TYR A 523 -19.58 6.91 28.82
CA TYR A 523 -20.49 7.69 29.68
C TYR A 523 -19.77 8.86 30.36
N ASN A 524 -18.52 8.67 30.81
CA ASN A 524 -17.71 9.75 31.36
C ASN A 524 -17.42 10.83 30.30
N TRP A 525 -17.09 10.40 29.08
CA TRP A 525 -16.87 11.31 27.95
C TRP A 525 -18.14 12.09 27.61
N MET A 526 -19.27 11.41 27.44
CA MET A 526 -20.59 12.03 27.26
C MET A 526 -20.90 13.06 28.35
N ALA A 527 -20.72 12.70 29.62
CA ALA A 527 -21.01 13.57 30.76
C ALA A 527 -20.18 14.86 30.71
N VAL A 528 -18.87 14.76 30.51
CA VAL A 528 -18.02 15.95 30.48
C VAL A 528 -18.31 16.83 29.26
N GLU A 529 -18.58 16.25 28.10
CA GLU A 529 -18.89 17.02 26.88
C GLU A 529 -20.22 17.77 27.00
N LEU A 530 -21.25 17.13 27.55
CA LEU A 530 -22.55 17.77 27.82
C LEU A 530 -22.42 18.87 28.87
N TRP A 531 -21.66 18.64 29.94
CA TRP A 531 -21.41 19.66 30.96
C TRP A 531 -20.69 20.88 30.37
N LEU A 532 -19.58 20.66 29.65
CA LEU A 532 -18.82 21.73 29.01
C LEU A 532 -19.67 22.54 28.01
N THR A 533 -20.64 21.89 27.36
CA THR A 533 -21.52 22.54 26.38
C THR A 533 -22.69 23.28 27.03
N THR A 534 -23.37 22.68 28.02
CA THR A 534 -24.62 23.18 28.60
C THR A 534 -24.44 23.93 29.92
N GLY A 535 -23.48 23.50 30.74
CA GLY A 535 -23.33 23.94 32.13
C GLY A 535 -24.27 23.29 33.13
N GLU A 536 -25.11 22.31 32.72
CA GLU A 536 -26.02 21.65 33.66
C GLU A 536 -25.25 20.75 34.64
N GLN A 537 -25.46 20.98 35.94
CA GLN A 537 -24.66 20.36 37.01
C GLN A 537 -24.77 18.82 37.06
N LYS A 538 -25.93 18.26 36.68
CA LYS A 538 -26.16 16.80 36.67
C LYS A 538 -25.10 16.02 35.86
N TYR A 539 -24.60 16.63 34.78
CA TYR A 539 -23.58 16.04 33.93
C TYR A 539 -22.21 16.05 34.62
N HIS A 540 -21.88 17.16 35.28
CA HIS A 540 -20.63 17.29 36.03
C HIS A 540 -20.59 16.36 37.24
N ASP A 541 -21.69 16.27 37.99
CA ASP A 541 -21.81 15.38 39.15
C ASP A 541 -21.57 13.92 38.76
N TYR A 542 -22.11 13.48 37.61
CA TYR A 542 -21.83 12.16 37.06
C TYR A 542 -20.34 11.98 36.78
N PHE A 543 -19.72 12.90 36.04
CA PHE A 543 -18.30 12.84 35.71
C PHE A 543 -17.42 12.81 36.96
N LEU A 544 -17.66 13.69 37.94
CA LEU A 544 -16.87 13.76 39.17
C LEU A 544 -16.94 12.46 39.98
N LYS A 545 -18.12 11.84 40.01
CA LYS A 545 -18.37 10.58 40.71
C LYS A 545 -17.74 9.37 40.01
N HIS A 546 -17.79 9.32 38.68
CA HIS A 546 -17.51 8.08 37.93
C HIS A 546 -16.18 8.06 37.16
N HIS A 547 -15.62 9.22 36.80
CA HIS A 547 -14.34 9.30 36.11
C HIS A 547 -13.18 9.30 37.12
N ASP A 548 -12.29 8.31 37.01
CA ASP A 548 -11.01 8.32 37.70
C ASP A 548 -9.87 8.32 36.67
N PRO A 549 -9.11 9.42 36.53
CA PRO A 549 -7.96 9.48 35.63
C PRO A 549 -6.91 8.40 35.93
N LYS A 550 -6.76 7.98 37.19
CA LYS A 550 -5.73 6.99 37.60
C LYS A 550 -6.13 5.55 37.33
N GLU A 551 -7.43 5.27 37.28
CA GLU A 551 -7.99 3.96 36.90
C GLU A 551 -8.44 3.92 35.43
N GLY A 552 -8.17 4.98 34.67
CA GLY A 552 -8.52 5.10 33.27
C GLY A 552 -8.01 3.92 32.45
N TRP A 553 -8.86 3.38 31.58
CA TRP A 553 -8.54 2.18 30.81
C TRP A 553 -7.42 2.50 29.82
N GLN A 554 -6.33 1.74 29.91
CA GLN A 554 -5.20 1.77 28.98
C GLN A 554 -5.35 0.59 28.02
N TRP A 555 -5.12 0.81 26.73
CA TRP A 555 -5.02 -0.31 25.79
C TRP A 555 -3.57 -0.81 25.76
N GLY A 556 -3.34 -1.92 26.47
CA GLY A 556 -2.00 -2.44 26.72
C GLY A 556 -1.18 -1.44 27.53
N TRP A 557 -0.38 -0.64 26.85
CA TRP A 557 0.57 0.33 27.42
C TRP A 557 0.30 1.76 26.96
N TRP A 558 -0.76 2.00 26.18
CA TRP A 558 -1.14 3.32 25.73
C TRP A 558 -1.97 4.03 26.80
N PRO A 559 -1.42 5.06 27.49
CA PRO A 559 -2.20 5.88 28.39
C PRO A 559 -3.18 6.76 27.60
N LEU A 560 -4.29 7.15 28.24
CA LEU A 560 -5.30 8.02 27.64
C LEU A 560 -5.81 7.53 26.27
N PHE A 561 -6.04 6.21 26.19
CA PHE A 561 -6.59 5.54 25.01
C PHE A 561 -8.06 5.95 24.80
N ASN A 562 -8.44 6.19 23.54
CA ASN A 562 -9.82 6.45 23.08
C ASN A 562 -10.68 7.32 24.03
N HIS A 563 -11.85 6.84 24.45
CA HIS A 563 -12.88 7.60 25.16
C HIS A 563 -12.44 8.07 26.55
N CYS A 564 -11.67 7.27 27.28
CA CYS A 564 -11.09 7.71 28.55
C CYS A 564 -10.17 8.91 28.32
N GLY A 565 -9.28 8.82 27.33
CA GLY A 565 -8.44 9.94 26.95
C GLY A 565 -9.23 11.16 26.47
N ALA A 566 -10.31 10.93 25.72
CA ALA A 566 -11.19 11.99 25.25
C ALA A 566 -11.85 12.73 26.41
N ALA A 567 -12.38 12.01 27.39
CA ALA A 567 -12.96 12.57 28.61
C ALA A 567 -11.94 13.38 29.43
N THR A 568 -10.77 12.81 29.70
CA THR A 568 -9.70 13.48 30.45
C THR A 568 -9.26 14.77 29.77
N ARG A 569 -8.96 14.72 28.46
CA ARG A 569 -8.52 15.90 27.68
C ARG A 569 -9.63 16.94 27.55
N ALA A 570 -10.89 16.52 27.38
CA ALA A 570 -12.03 17.43 27.37
C ALA A 570 -12.12 18.21 28.69
N TYR A 571 -12.00 17.54 29.84
CA TYR A 571 -12.03 18.22 31.14
C TYR A 571 -10.84 19.16 31.34
N VAL A 572 -9.66 18.83 30.81
CA VAL A 572 -8.46 19.69 30.92
C VAL A 572 -8.58 20.94 30.05
N PHE A 573 -8.94 20.78 28.77
CA PHE A 573 -8.85 21.86 27.77
C PHE A 573 -10.18 22.58 27.52
N GLY A 574 -11.31 22.00 27.92
CA GLY A 574 -12.64 22.59 27.74
C GLY A 574 -12.76 23.94 28.45
N LYS A 575 -13.26 24.96 27.74
CA LYS A 575 -13.35 26.34 28.25
C LYS A 575 -14.66 26.54 29.01
N ARG A 576 -14.70 26.09 30.26
CA ARG A 576 -15.80 26.33 31.22
C ARG A 576 -15.28 26.50 32.64
N GLU A 577 -15.85 27.46 33.37
CA GLU A 577 -15.62 27.69 34.80
C GLU A 577 -16.33 26.64 35.66
N GLY A 578 -15.98 26.55 36.95
CA GLY A 578 -16.61 25.61 37.88
C GLY A 578 -16.06 24.19 37.85
N LYS A 579 -14.88 23.96 37.25
CA LYS A 579 -14.17 22.68 37.39
C LYS A 579 -13.81 22.43 38.85
N ASP A 580 -14.05 21.22 39.34
CA ASP A 580 -13.51 20.75 40.62
C ASP A 580 -11.96 20.79 40.59
N PRO A 581 -11.30 21.52 41.51
CA PRO A 581 -9.85 21.69 41.47
C PRO A 581 -9.05 20.39 41.61
N ALA A 582 -9.50 19.46 42.45
CA ALA A 582 -8.79 18.21 42.69
C ALA A 582 -8.88 17.28 41.49
N LYS A 583 -10.07 17.11 40.92
CA LYS A 583 -10.28 16.34 39.68
C LYS A 583 -9.53 16.98 38.51
N PHE A 584 -9.57 18.30 38.39
CA PHE A 584 -8.88 19.01 37.30
C PHE A 584 -7.37 18.78 37.36
N LYS A 585 -6.78 18.92 38.55
CA LYS A 585 -5.36 18.61 38.76
C LYS A 585 -5.03 17.16 38.45
N ALA A 586 -5.87 16.20 38.88
CA ALA A 586 -5.68 14.79 38.58
C ALA A 586 -5.71 14.50 37.06
N CYS A 587 -6.63 15.11 36.31
CA CYS A 587 -6.67 14.99 34.85
C CYS A 587 -5.44 15.63 34.18
N GLN A 588 -4.98 16.79 34.65
CA GLN A 588 -3.76 17.42 34.16
C GLN A 588 -2.52 16.55 34.39
N ASP A 589 -2.41 15.95 35.58
CA ASP A 589 -1.30 15.06 35.92
C ASP A 589 -1.29 13.82 35.01
N ASP A 590 -2.45 13.29 34.66
CA ASP A 590 -2.57 12.13 33.77
C ASP A 590 -2.12 12.47 32.33
N VAL A 591 -2.53 13.62 31.78
CA VAL A 591 -2.04 14.15 30.49
C VAL A 591 -0.52 14.33 30.49
N LEU A 592 0.03 14.92 31.56
CA LEU A 592 1.48 15.10 31.68
C LEU A 592 2.22 13.77 31.81
N ASN A 593 1.69 12.81 32.56
CA ASN A 593 2.31 11.50 32.74
C ASN A 593 2.33 10.71 31.42
N ALA A 594 1.27 10.78 30.63
CA ALA A 594 1.23 10.16 29.30
C ALA A 594 2.35 10.69 28.39
N ALA A 595 2.50 12.01 28.29
CA ALA A 595 3.56 12.65 27.49
C ALA A 595 4.97 12.33 28.02
N ARG A 596 5.19 12.43 29.33
CA ARG A 596 6.49 12.13 29.97
C ARG A 596 6.89 10.66 29.78
N ASN A 597 5.93 9.73 29.80
CA ASN A 597 6.19 8.33 29.49
C ASN A 597 6.64 8.14 28.04
N ALA A 598 5.97 8.79 27.08
CA ALA A 598 6.34 8.74 25.67
C ALA A 598 7.77 9.26 25.43
N VAL A 599 8.17 10.37 26.08
CA VAL A 599 9.55 10.90 26.03
C VAL A 599 10.55 9.96 26.72
N LYS A 600 10.18 9.38 27.86
CA LYS A 600 11.04 8.43 28.59
C LYS A 600 11.35 7.20 27.73
N TRP A 601 10.38 6.68 26.99
CA TRP A 601 10.55 5.51 26.13
C TRP A 601 11.59 5.72 25.04
N GLN A 602 11.66 6.91 24.44
CA GLN A 602 12.63 7.21 23.37
C GLN A 602 14.10 7.04 23.80
N LYS A 603 14.39 7.15 25.11
CA LYS A 603 15.75 6.98 25.64
C LYS A 603 16.25 5.53 25.55
N ASN A 604 15.35 4.57 25.36
CA ASN A 604 15.66 3.14 25.34
C ASN A 604 15.97 2.60 23.93
N TRP A 605 15.82 3.42 22.89
CA TRP A 605 15.93 3.02 21.48
C TRP A 605 16.86 3.97 20.74
N ALA A 606 17.80 3.43 19.97
CA ALA A 606 18.76 4.27 19.26
C ALA A 606 18.11 5.23 18.24
N THR A 607 16.99 4.82 17.63
CA THR A 607 16.22 5.63 16.69
C THR A 607 15.15 6.52 17.35
N ARG A 608 15.10 6.56 18.69
CA ARG A 608 14.24 7.47 19.48
C ARG A 608 12.73 7.33 19.24
N CYS A 609 12.22 6.13 19.01
CA CYS A 609 10.76 5.91 18.91
C CYS A 609 10.06 5.88 20.28
N SER A 610 8.87 6.47 20.41
CA SER A 610 8.08 6.47 21.65
C SER A 610 7.38 5.12 21.88
N PHE A 611 8.14 4.07 22.16
CA PHE A 611 7.62 2.72 22.39
C PHE A 611 8.04 2.14 23.75
N PRO A 612 7.13 1.60 24.57
CA PRO A 612 7.49 1.00 25.85
C PRO A 612 8.28 -0.30 25.70
N GLU A 613 9.09 -0.60 26.71
CA GLU A 613 9.95 -1.79 26.69
C GLU A 613 9.21 -3.09 27.07
N GLU A 614 8.16 -3.02 27.90
CA GLU A 614 7.46 -4.23 28.37
C GLU A 614 6.85 -5.07 27.23
N PRO A 615 6.10 -4.50 26.28
CA PRO A 615 5.57 -5.26 25.15
C PRO A 615 6.68 -5.85 24.27
N TYR A 616 7.85 -5.19 24.26
CA TYR A 616 9.03 -5.71 23.59
C TYR A 616 9.47 -7.07 24.13
N LYS A 617 9.51 -7.20 25.45
CA LYS A 617 9.94 -8.44 26.13
C LYS A 617 9.02 -9.62 25.83
N TYR A 618 7.74 -9.38 25.55
CA TYR A 618 6.73 -10.43 25.37
C TYR A 618 6.36 -10.69 23.91
N GLY A 619 7.01 -10.00 22.95
CA GLY A 619 6.72 -10.17 21.52
C GLY A 619 5.29 -9.80 21.15
N ARG A 620 4.71 -8.79 21.82
CA ARG A 620 3.36 -8.28 21.59
C ARG A 620 3.42 -6.92 20.89
N PHE A 621 3.87 -6.89 19.62
CA PHE A 621 3.99 -5.66 18.81
C PHE A 621 3.01 -5.70 17.64
N GLY A 622 1.73 -5.46 17.91
CA GLY A 622 0.75 -5.31 16.86
C GLY A 622 0.20 -3.89 16.86
N TRP A 623 -0.11 -3.36 15.68
CA TRP A 623 -0.99 -2.20 15.51
C TRP A 623 -0.50 -0.93 16.24
N ILE A 624 0.74 -0.50 15.94
CA ILE A 624 1.41 0.66 16.55
C ILE A 624 1.51 1.80 15.53
N PHE A 625 1.06 3.00 15.91
CA PHE A 625 1.18 4.22 15.10
C PHE A 625 1.76 5.31 16.00
N LEU A 626 2.94 5.83 15.68
CA LEU A 626 3.66 6.73 16.59
C LEU A 626 3.03 8.13 16.60
N SER A 627 2.47 8.56 15.48
CA SER A 627 1.69 9.80 15.36
C SER A 627 0.32 9.72 16.02
N ASP A 628 -0.20 8.53 16.31
CA ASP A 628 -1.48 8.39 17.03
C ASP A 628 -1.30 8.77 18.52
N LEU A 629 -1.52 7.84 19.46
CA LEU A 629 -1.60 8.22 20.87
C LEU A 629 -0.28 8.74 21.47
N ALA A 630 0.89 8.32 20.98
CA ALA A 630 2.16 8.80 21.52
C ALA A 630 2.36 10.30 21.26
N THR A 631 2.37 10.68 19.99
CA THR A 631 2.63 12.06 19.58
C THR A 631 1.46 12.99 19.92
N TYR A 632 0.21 12.52 19.79
CA TYR A 632 -0.94 13.33 20.18
C TYR A 632 -0.95 13.68 21.67
N ASN A 633 -0.63 12.71 22.55
CA ASN A 633 -0.50 12.97 23.99
C ASN A 633 0.63 13.96 24.28
N ILE A 634 1.76 13.85 23.58
CA ILE A 634 2.87 14.82 23.68
C ILE A 634 2.40 16.23 23.30
N LEU A 635 1.76 16.39 22.13
CA LEU A 635 1.35 17.69 21.60
C LEU A 635 0.29 18.37 22.46
N THR A 636 -0.64 17.62 23.05
CA THR A 636 -1.65 18.21 23.95
C THR A 636 -1.02 18.68 25.28
N ALA A 637 -0.03 17.94 25.81
CA ALA A 637 0.64 18.27 27.07
C ALA A 637 1.52 19.52 27.01
N ILE A 638 1.94 19.99 25.82
CA ILE A 638 2.80 21.18 25.70
C ILE A 638 2.17 22.45 26.29
N LYS A 639 0.83 22.50 26.38
CA LYS A 639 0.08 23.63 26.94
C LYS A 639 0.11 23.66 28.48
N LEU A 640 0.65 22.62 29.12
CA LEU A 640 0.65 22.42 30.57
C LEU A 640 2.04 22.52 31.21
N VAL A 641 3.08 22.78 30.42
CA VAL A 641 4.49 22.73 30.85
C VAL A 641 5.22 24.03 30.56
N ASP A 642 6.42 24.19 31.15
CA ASP A 642 7.29 25.32 30.85
C ASP A 642 7.95 25.20 29.45
N GLU A 643 8.61 26.27 28.99
CA GLU A 643 9.22 26.28 27.65
C GLU A 643 10.34 25.25 27.47
N LYS A 644 11.00 24.81 28.55
CA LYS A 644 12.06 23.80 28.47
C LYS A 644 11.46 22.42 28.22
N GLU A 645 10.51 22.00 29.04
CA GLU A 645 9.84 20.70 28.89
C GLU A 645 8.99 20.67 27.61
N LYS A 646 8.40 21.81 27.21
CA LYS A 646 7.75 21.95 25.91
C LYS A 646 8.70 21.69 24.74
N LYS A 647 9.94 22.18 24.80
CA LYS A 647 10.95 21.88 23.78
C LYS A 647 11.26 20.38 23.74
N ASP A 648 11.47 19.74 24.89
CA ASP A 648 11.72 18.30 24.97
C ASP A 648 10.57 17.49 24.38
N PHE A 649 9.33 17.93 24.60
CA PHE A 649 8.13 17.32 24.02
C PHE A 649 8.07 17.50 22.50
N LEU A 650 8.34 18.70 21.99
CA LEU A 650 8.34 18.94 20.54
C LEU A 650 9.46 18.17 19.83
N ASP A 651 10.64 18.05 20.44
CA ASP A 651 11.71 17.18 19.93
C ASP A 651 11.25 15.71 19.89
N ALA A 652 10.57 15.24 20.93
CA ALA A 652 10.03 13.88 20.96
C ALA A 652 8.96 13.64 19.87
N ALA A 653 8.09 14.62 19.62
CA ALA A 653 7.08 14.55 18.56
C ALA A 653 7.74 14.41 17.18
N VAL A 654 8.80 15.17 16.89
CA VAL A 654 9.49 15.05 15.59
C VAL A 654 10.30 13.76 15.45
N PHE A 655 10.83 13.19 16.53
CA PHE A 655 11.51 11.88 16.45
C PHE A 655 10.54 10.74 16.10
N ASN A 656 9.30 10.81 16.55
CA ASN A 656 8.26 9.88 16.12
C ASN A 656 7.95 10.05 14.63
N ALA A 657 7.84 11.29 14.15
CA ALA A 657 7.68 11.58 12.72
C ALA A 657 8.88 11.09 11.90
N ASP A 658 10.11 11.29 12.38
CA ASP A 658 11.33 10.78 11.74
C ASP A 658 11.25 9.26 11.52
N GLN A 659 10.85 8.50 12.55
CA GLN A 659 10.70 7.06 12.45
C GLN A 659 9.63 6.65 11.41
N GLU A 660 8.47 7.31 11.40
CA GLU A 660 7.39 7.03 10.44
C GLU A 660 7.72 7.43 9.02
N LEU A 661 8.65 8.38 8.83
CA LEU A 661 9.04 8.93 7.54
C LEU A 661 10.38 8.36 7.06
N GLY A 662 10.77 7.18 7.55
CA GLY A 662 11.88 6.39 7.01
C GLY A 662 13.24 6.59 7.69
N ASN A 663 13.32 7.33 8.80
CA ASN A 663 14.51 7.35 9.66
C ASN A 663 14.54 6.12 10.58
N SER A 664 14.27 4.96 10.00
CA SER A 664 14.21 3.62 10.60
C SER A 664 15.31 2.75 10.01
N ALA A 665 15.61 1.62 10.66
CA ALA A 665 16.68 0.72 10.18
C ALA A 665 16.39 0.09 8.81
N ASP A 666 15.14 0.08 8.35
CA ASP A 666 14.74 -0.50 7.06
C ASP A 666 14.31 0.55 6.02
N ASP A 667 14.44 1.85 6.30
CA ASP A 667 14.04 2.98 5.46
C ASP A 667 12.54 3.06 5.10
N VAL A 668 11.66 2.27 5.71
CA VAL A 668 10.26 2.23 5.31
C VAL A 668 9.51 3.47 5.81
N VAL A 669 8.82 4.16 4.90
CA VAL A 669 7.83 5.17 5.25
C VAL A 669 6.50 4.49 5.57
N SER A 670 5.89 4.83 6.70
CA SER A 670 4.66 4.21 7.19
C SER A 670 3.39 4.90 6.70
N ILE A 671 3.45 5.77 5.70
CA ILE A 671 2.27 6.45 5.13
C ILE A 671 2.28 6.21 3.62
N THR A 672 1.19 5.65 3.09
CA THR A 672 1.09 5.33 1.65
C THR A 672 1.23 6.59 0.79
N GLY A 673 1.91 6.46 -0.35
CA GLY A 673 2.14 7.57 -1.29
C GLY A 673 3.29 8.53 -0.93
N LEU A 674 3.99 8.31 0.19
CA LEU A 674 5.13 9.12 0.63
C LEU A 674 6.43 8.32 0.66
N GLY A 675 7.56 9.01 0.51
CA GLY A 675 8.90 8.41 0.61
C GLY A 675 9.31 7.59 -0.61
N TYR A 676 10.58 7.19 -0.66
CA TYR A 676 11.13 6.36 -1.71
C TYR A 676 10.79 4.88 -1.49
N LYS A 677 10.92 4.41 -0.24
CA LYS A 677 10.53 3.05 0.17
C LYS A 677 9.21 3.11 0.94
N ARG A 678 8.13 2.81 0.21
CA ARG A 678 6.76 3.06 0.66
C ARG A 678 5.90 1.80 0.61
N PRO A 679 4.80 1.71 1.37
CA PRO A 679 3.88 0.58 1.31
C PRO A 679 3.18 0.55 -0.03
N ILE A 680 2.90 -0.63 -0.56
CA ILE A 680 2.18 -0.84 -1.82
C ILE A 680 0.99 -1.76 -1.60
N ASP A 681 1.19 -2.93 -0.99
CA ASP A 681 0.14 -3.87 -0.63
C ASP A 681 -0.23 -3.74 0.85
N HIS A 682 -1.48 -3.38 1.11
CA HIS A 682 -2.03 -3.16 2.44
C HIS A 682 -3.52 -3.50 2.47
N VAL A 683 -4.13 -3.52 3.65
CA VAL A 683 -5.57 -3.76 3.79
C VAL A 683 -6.35 -2.51 3.37
N HIS A 684 -6.72 -2.47 2.09
CA HIS A 684 -7.54 -1.40 1.52
C HIS A 684 -8.22 -1.84 0.21
N GLN A 685 -9.55 -1.76 0.16
CA GLN A 685 -10.32 -2.47 -0.85
C GLN A 685 -10.26 -1.73 -2.18
N LEU A 686 -10.28 -0.39 -2.17
CA LEU A 686 -10.06 0.40 -3.38
C LEU A 686 -8.69 0.09 -4.00
N SER A 687 -7.59 0.26 -3.25
CA SER A 687 -6.23 -0.10 -3.67
C SER A 687 -6.11 -1.53 -4.20
N ARG A 688 -6.91 -2.46 -3.66
CA ARG A 688 -6.93 -3.86 -4.09
C ARG A 688 -7.60 -4.07 -5.46
N PHE A 689 -8.65 -3.30 -5.77
CA PHE A 689 -9.52 -3.58 -6.93
C PHE A 689 -9.46 -2.53 -8.05
N ASP A 690 -8.83 -1.38 -7.83
CA ASP A 690 -8.77 -0.26 -8.80
C ASP A 690 -7.91 -0.53 -10.06
N GLY A 691 -6.98 -1.48 -10.01
CA GLY A 691 -6.08 -1.75 -11.15
C GLY A 691 -4.79 -0.94 -11.14
N ILE A 692 -4.53 -0.17 -10.09
CA ILE A 692 -3.36 0.70 -9.96
C ILE A 692 -2.33 0.03 -9.05
N VAL A 693 -1.03 0.07 -9.42
CA VAL A 693 0.04 -0.49 -8.59
C VAL A 693 0.22 0.34 -7.32
N GLU A 694 0.35 1.67 -7.49
CA GLU A 694 0.39 2.63 -6.40
C GLU A 694 -0.82 2.43 -5.45
N PRO A 695 -0.62 2.39 -4.13
CA PRO A 695 -1.76 2.37 -3.22
C PRO A 695 -2.50 3.71 -3.22
N VAL A 696 -3.76 3.71 -2.80
CA VAL A 696 -4.43 4.92 -2.35
C VAL A 696 -3.52 5.66 -1.34
N PRO A 697 -3.12 6.92 -1.59
CA PRO A 697 -2.16 7.63 -0.75
C PRO A 697 -2.84 8.25 0.48
N GLY A 698 -2.06 8.46 1.53
CA GLY A 698 -2.53 9.10 2.77
C GLY A 698 -3.03 8.12 3.84
N ILE A 699 -2.73 6.83 3.70
CA ILE A 699 -3.13 5.80 4.66
C ILE A 699 -1.96 5.51 5.61
N PRO A 700 -2.08 5.79 6.92
CA PRO A 700 -1.03 5.45 7.88
C PRO A 700 -1.02 3.94 8.13
N MET A 701 0.16 3.35 8.17
CA MET A 701 0.40 1.93 8.34
C MET A 701 1.01 1.67 9.71
N GLY A 702 0.64 0.55 10.31
CA GLY A 702 1.22 0.13 11.58
C GLY A 702 2.73 -0.12 11.45
N PHE A 703 3.49 0.40 12.41
CA PHE A 703 4.93 0.21 12.57
C PHE A 703 5.28 -1.27 12.80
N HIS A 704 6.20 -1.80 11.99
CA HIS A 704 6.76 -3.16 11.98
C HIS A 704 5.89 -4.26 12.62
N PRO A 705 5.08 -5.00 11.84
CA PRO A 705 4.13 -5.96 12.40
C PRO A 705 4.87 -7.12 13.08
N CYS A 706 4.66 -7.31 14.37
CA CYS A 706 4.72 -8.65 14.95
C CYS A 706 3.83 -8.81 16.19
N GLY A 707 2.67 -9.46 16.01
CA GLY A 707 2.26 -10.45 17.00
C GLY A 707 0.96 -10.19 17.75
N TYR A 708 -0.07 -9.66 17.09
CA TYR A 708 -1.42 -9.69 17.68
C TYR A 708 -2.26 -10.88 17.22
N ASN A 709 -1.98 -11.49 16.06
CA ASN A 709 -2.77 -12.63 15.57
C ASN A 709 -1.90 -13.82 15.15
N ARG A 710 -1.65 -14.73 16.10
CA ARG A 710 -1.14 -16.09 15.80
C ARG A 710 -2.22 -16.98 15.14
N GLY A 711 -3.20 -16.46 14.39
CA GLY A 711 -4.49 -17.12 14.14
C GLY A 711 -4.79 -17.69 12.73
N THR A 712 -4.24 -17.14 11.64
CA THR A 712 -4.69 -17.48 10.26
C THR A 712 -3.52 -17.74 9.29
N SER A 713 -3.82 -18.04 8.02
CA SER A 713 -2.88 -18.36 6.92
C SER A 713 -1.65 -17.43 6.80
N ASP A 714 -1.75 -16.19 7.29
CA ASP A 714 -0.64 -15.23 7.44
C ASP A 714 0.48 -15.76 8.33
N ARG A 715 0.19 -16.78 9.16
CA ARG A 715 1.15 -17.60 9.90
C ARG A 715 2.30 -18.08 9.04
N GLN A 716 2.11 -18.50 7.78
CA GLN A 716 3.21 -19.10 7.00
C GLN A 716 4.18 -18.06 6.44
N LEU A 717 3.72 -16.82 6.21
CA LEU A 717 4.58 -15.71 5.80
C LEU A 717 5.37 -15.17 7.01
N MET A 718 4.69 -14.91 8.13
CA MET A 718 5.32 -14.39 9.35
C MET A 718 6.13 -15.45 10.11
N ALA A 719 5.78 -16.75 10.02
CA ALA A 719 6.62 -17.83 10.54
C ALA A 719 7.83 -18.16 9.63
N SER A 720 8.02 -17.44 8.53
CA SER A 720 9.15 -17.65 7.62
C SER A 720 10.36 -16.73 7.86
N PHE A 721 10.32 -15.88 8.90
CA PHE A 721 11.54 -15.36 9.50
C PHE A 721 12.36 -16.56 10.04
N THR A 722 13.65 -16.62 9.73
CA THR A 722 14.52 -17.78 10.00
C THR A 722 14.55 -18.17 11.48
N ALA A 723 14.87 -19.44 11.78
CA ALA A 723 15.17 -19.87 13.14
C ALA A 723 16.39 -19.08 13.67
N GLY A 724 16.14 -18.14 14.59
CA GLY A 724 17.08 -17.10 15.01
C GLY A 724 16.45 -15.70 15.04
N GLY A 725 15.40 -15.48 14.24
CA GLY A 725 14.61 -14.24 14.19
C GLY A 725 15.31 -13.10 13.44
N LEU A 726 14.56 -12.41 12.57
CA LEU A 726 14.99 -11.11 12.06
C LEU A 726 14.78 -10.05 13.15
N PRO A 727 15.63 -9.00 13.32
CA PRO A 727 15.34 -7.95 14.29
C PRO A 727 14.05 -7.21 13.94
N ILE A 728 13.36 -6.72 14.96
CA ILE A 728 12.01 -6.14 14.80
C ILE A 728 12.01 -4.94 13.85
N ALA A 729 13.08 -4.13 13.88
CA ALA A 729 13.25 -2.99 12.97
C ALA A 729 13.27 -3.37 11.48
N TYR A 730 13.44 -4.65 11.13
CA TYR A 730 13.47 -5.12 9.74
C TYR A 730 12.28 -6.02 9.39
N ARG A 731 11.32 -6.23 10.30
CA ARG A 731 10.14 -7.12 10.10
C ARG A 731 9.01 -6.47 9.30
N TYR A 732 9.25 -5.33 8.66
CA TYR A 732 8.30 -4.80 7.70
C TYR A 732 8.14 -5.76 6.50
N VAL A 733 6.89 -6.03 6.15
CA VAL A 733 6.48 -6.78 4.98
C VAL A 733 5.40 -5.96 4.28
N ASP A 734 5.52 -5.82 2.98
CA ASP A 734 4.53 -5.15 2.15
C ASP A 734 3.43 -6.15 1.76
N CYS A 735 2.42 -6.30 2.60
CA CYS A 735 1.37 -7.28 2.38
C CYS A 735 0.01 -6.85 2.91
N TRP A 736 -1.03 -7.49 2.36
CA TRP A 736 -2.38 -7.40 2.92
C TRP A 736 -2.39 -8.07 4.31
N ASN A 737 -2.20 -7.28 5.36
CA ASN A 737 -2.09 -7.73 6.75
C ASN A 737 -2.87 -6.80 7.69
N VAL A 738 -3.86 -7.35 8.38
CA VAL A 738 -4.71 -6.62 9.33
C VAL A 738 -3.94 -6.04 10.53
N GLU A 739 -2.74 -6.55 10.86
CA GLU A 739 -1.90 -5.95 11.91
C GLU A 739 -1.33 -4.58 11.51
N GLN A 740 -1.39 -4.22 10.22
CA GLN A 740 -0.96 -2.93 9.70
C GLN A 740 -2.11 -2.09 9.14
N GLU A 741 -3.35 -2.58 9.26
CA GLU A 741 -4.55 -1.85 8.82
C GLU A 741 -4.79 -0.63 9.70
N PHE A 742 -5.16 0.48 9.10
CA PHE A 742 -5.55 1.69 9.81
C PHE A 742 -7.04 1.67 10.17
N THR A 743 -7.46 2.56 11.06
CA THR A 743 -8.86 2.97 11.16
C THR A 743 -8.97 4.48 11.00
N VAL A 744 -10.16 5.01 10.69
CA VAL A 744 -10.31 6.45 10.48
C VAL A 744 -9.91 7.28 11.72
N PRO A 745 -10.14 6.87 12.99
CA PRO A 745 -9.58 7.59 14.14
C PRO A 745 -8.06 7.78 14.07
N ILE A 746 -7.33 6.72 13.71
CA ILE A 746 -5.86 6.76 13.58
C ILE A 746 -5.47 7.71 12.44
N LEU A 747 -6.18 7.66 11.31
CA LEU A 747 -5.98 8.54 10.17
C LEU A 747 -6.19 10.02 10.54
N ALA A 748 -7.32 10.36 11.18
CA ALA A 748 -7.59 11.72 11.66
C ALA A 748 -6.55 12.20 12.67
N ASN A 749 -6.20 11.36 13.64
CA ASN A 749 -5.21 11.73 14.65
C ASN A 749 -3.84 12.00 14.01
N THR A 750 -3.40 11.11 13.13
CA THR A 750 -2.14 11.28 12.37
C THR A 750 -2.17 12.54 11.52
N ALA A 751 -3.27 12.80 10.81
CA ALA A 751 -3.45 14.02 10.03
C ALA A 751 -3.33 15.28 10.90
N ILE A 752 -3.91 15.28 12.10
CA ILE A 752 -3.88 16.43 13.02
C ILE A 752 -2.48 16.64 13.62
N VAL A 753 -1.75 15.58 13.95
CA VAL A 753 -0.35 15.68 14.36
C VAL A 753 0.48 16.36 13.27
N TYR A 754 0.36 15.91 12.02
CA TYR A 754 1.08 16.53 10.92
C TYR A 754 0.56 17.93 10.57
N ALA A 755 -0.73 18.22 10.75
CA ALA A 755 -1.28 19.57 10.62
C ALA A 755 -0.63 20.53 11.62
N TYR A 756 -0.47 20.10 12.87
CA TYR A 756 0.21 20.88 13.92
C TYR A 756 1.68 21.14 13.58
N LEU A 757 2.40 20.11 13.11
CA LEU A 757 3.82 20.20 12.76
C LEU A 757 4.07 20.96 11.45
N SER A 758 3.04 21.16 10.63
CA SER A 758 3.12 21.86 9.35
C SER A 758 2.99 23.38 9.47
N ASP A 759 3.40 24.06 8.40
CA ASP A 759 3.18 25.49 8.16
C ASP A 759 2.04 25.67 7.14
N GLN A 760 0.81 25.57 7.64
CA GLN A 760 -0.44 25.61 6.85
C GLN A 760 -0.97 27.03 6.54
N PRO A 761 -0.84 28.03 7.45
CA PRO A 761 -1.37 29.38 7.17
C PRO A 761 -0.74 30.03 5.93
N GLY A 762 -1.58 30.62 5.07
CA GLY A 762 -1.13 31.41 3.93
C GLY A 762 -0.69 30.61 2.69
N GLN A 763 -0.84 29.28 2.67
CA GLN A 763 -0.64 28.52 1.43
C GLN A 763 -1.72 28.85 0.40
N LYS A 764 -1.35 28.77 -0.88
CA LYS A 764 -2.23 29.10 -2.01
C LYS A 764 -2.84 27.83 -2.59
N LYS A 765 -4.15 27.80 -2.82
CA LYS A 765 -4.80 26.72 -3.58
C LYS A 765 -4.23 26.64 -5.00
N GLY A 766 -4.04 25.43 -5.50
CA GLY A 766 -3.75 25.19 -6.91
C GLY A 766 -2.87 23.97 -7.13
N LYS A 767 -3.15 23.25 -8.22
CA LYS A 767 -2.39 22.07 -8.61
C LYS A 767 -1.10 22.44 -9.34
N PRO A 768 -0.05 21.62 -9.21
CA PRO A 768 1.11 21.74 -10.08
C PRO A 768 0.74 21.55 -11.55
N ALA A 769 1.36 22.30 -12.45
CA ALA A 769 1.34 21.97 -13.88
C ALA A 769 2.30 20.80 -14.13
N LEU A 770 1.91 19.81 -14.94
CA LEU A 770 2.72 18.64 -15.26
C LEU A 770 2.71 18.35 -16.76
N LYS A 771 3.87 17.99 -17.31
CA LYS A 771 4.04 17.38 -18.64
C LYS A 771 4.97 16.17 -18.54
N VAL A 772 4.65 15.12 -19.30
CA VAL A 772 5.45 13.89 -19.37
C VAL A 772 5.86 13.60 -20.82
N SER A 773 7.07 13.06 -20.98
CA SER A 773 7.61 12.68 -22.28
C SER A 773 8.47 11.41 -22.20
N GLY A 774 8.60 10.70 -23.32
CA GLY A 774 9.47 9.54 -23.48
C GLY A 774 10.25 9.64 -24.78
N ASN A 775 11.58 9.48 -24.74
CA ASN A 775 12.48 9.66 -25.89
C ASN A 775 12.23 10.99 -26.65
N GLY A 776 11.88 12.06 -25.93
CA GLY A 776 11.58 13.38 -26.49
C GLY A 776 10.21 13.51 -27.18
N LYS A 777 9.37 12.49 -27.14
CA LYS A 777 7.99 12.54 -27.65
C LYS A 777 6.98 12.71 -26.53
N GLU A 778 5.90 13.42 -26.82
CA GLU A 778 4.74 13.54 -25.93
C GLU A 778 3.73 12.41 -26.22
N LYS A 779 2.99 11.98 -25.20
CA LYS A 779 1.91 10.97 -25.23
C LYS A 779 2.31 9.52 -25.49
N THR A 780 3.14 9.21 -26.50
CA THR A 780 3.49 7.82 -26.82
C THR A 780 4.85 7.62 -27.49
N VAL A 781 5.44 6.44 -27.26
CA VAL A 781 6.59 5.89 -27.97
C VAL A 781 6.36 4.44 -28.34
N THR A 782 7.07 3.98 -29.37
CA THR A 782 6.99 2.60 -29.86
C THR A 782 8.37 2.08 -30.19
N GLY A 783 8.65 0.83 -29.81
CA GLY A 783 9.89 0.12 -30.14
C GLY A 783 9.79 -1.37 -29.80
N SER A 784 10.77 -2.17 -30.22
CA SER A 784 10.79 -3.61 -29.96
C SER A 784 11.53 -3.95 -28.67
N ALA A 785 11.04 -4.97 -27.95
CA ALA A 785 11.70 -5.52 -26.78
C ALA A 785 13.11 -6.06 -27.13
N PRO A 786 14.14 -5.81 -26.30
CA PRO A 786 14.15 -4.86 -25.20
C PRO A 786 14.14 -3.40 -25.69
N PHE A 787 13.19 -2.60 -25.21
CA PHE A 787 13.02 -1.21 -25.64
C PHE A 787 13.45 -0.23 -24.55
N LYS A 788 14.54 0.50 -24.80
CA LYS A 788 15.02 1.55 -23.90
C LYS A 788 14.27 2.86 -24.12
N VAL A 789 13.71 3.41 -23.05
CA VAL A 789 12.96 4.67 -23.04
C VAL A 789 13.52 5.59 -21.98
N LYS A 790 13.88 6.82 -22.37
CA LYS A 790 14.18 7.91 -21.45
C LYS A 790 12.90 8.64 -21.10
N LEU A 791 12.38 8.42 -19.90
CA LEU A 791 11.17 9.05 -19.37
C LEU A 791 11.54 10.35 -18.64
N LYS A 792 10.75 11.40 -18.83
CA LYS A 792 10.99 12.72 -18.24
C LYS A 792 9.68 13.40 -17.86
N ALA A 793 9.65 14.00 -16.67
CA ALA A 793 8.59 14.88 -16.18
C ALA A 793 9.08 16.33 -16.05
N GLU A 794 8.22 17.25 -16.44
CA GLU A 794 8.41 18.69 -16.25
C GLU A 794 7.22 19.21 -15.47
N ALA A 795 7.48 19.65 -14.24
CA ALA A 795 6.46 20.13 -13.32
C ALA A 795 6.82 21.48 -12.71
N ALA A 796 5.79 22.28 -12.44
CA ALA A 796 5.91 23.55 -11.74
C ALA A 796 4.72 23.70 -10.78
N GLY A 797 5.00 23.99 -9.50
CA GLY A 797 3.95 24.18 -8.51
C GLY A 797 3.12 25.43 -8.79
N ALA A 798 1.85 25.40 -8.38
CA ALA A 798 0.97 26.55 -8.54
C ALA A 798 1.54 27.78 -7.81
N ALA A 799 1.40 28.96 -8.41
CA ALA A 799 1.88 30.22 -7.83
C ALA A 799 3.37 30.24 -7.41
N GLY A 800 4.22 29.45 -8.09
CA GLY A 800 5.69 29.44 -7.89
C GLY A 800 6.20 28.47 -6.82
N LYS A 801 5.33 27.60 -6.28
CA LYS A 801 5.71 26.56 -5.32
C LYS A 801 6.71 25.56 -5.89
N GLY A 802 7.55 25.01 -5.02
CA GLY A 802 8.45 23.91 -5.34
C GLY A 802 7.73 22.58 -5.55
N ILE A 803 8.35 21.67 -6.31
CA ILE A 803 7.92 20.26 -6.44
C ILE A 803 8.72 19.42 -5.44
N ARG A 804 8.01 18.63 -4.62
CA ARG A 804 8.62 17.77 -3.61
C ARG A 804 8.96 16.40 -4.14
N SER A 805 8.03 15.76 -4.83
CA SER A 805 8.19 14.38 -5.28
C SER A 805 7.64 14.15 -6.67
N TYR A 806 8.29 13.21 -7.37
CA TYR A 806 7.80 12.55 -8.57
C TYR A 806 7.57 11.08 -8.21
N TYR A 807 6.57 10.47 -8.82
CA TYR A 807 6.34 9.04 -8.72
C TYR A 807 5.86 8.51 -10.05
N TRP A 808 6.53 7.49 -10.57
CA TRP A 808 6.22 6.85 -11.83
C TRP A 808 5.74 5.42 -11.56
N ASP A 809 4.53 5.11 -11.99
CA ASP A 809 3.99 3.75 -12.09
C ASP A 809 4.27 3.24 -13.51
N LEU A 810 5.21 2.29 -13.65
CA LEU A 810 5.63 1.77 -14.96
C LEU A 810 4.68 0.69 -15.52
N GLN A 811 3.60 0.35 -14.80
CA GLN A 811 2.64 -0.70 -15.14
C GLN A 811 3.21 -2.12 -15.26
N ASN A 812 4.33 -2.41 -14.58
CA ASN A 812 4.96 -3.72 -14.59
C ASN A 812 5.51 -4.13 -13.21
N GLU A 813 4.88 -3.65 -12.14
CA GLU A 813 5.34 -3.78 -10.74
C GLU A 813 6.60 -2.99 -10.39
N GLU A 814 7.16 -2.23 -11.34
CA GLU A 814 8.29 -1.36 -11.10
C GLU A 814 7.85 0.11 -11.04
N MET A 815 8.64 0.89 -10.32
CA MET A 815 8.38 2.30 -10.05
C MET A 815 9.66 3.12 -10.12
N ALA A 816 9.52 4.43 -10.29
CA ALA A 816 10.64 5.37 -10.21
C ALA A 816 10.21 6.67 -9.51
N CYS A 817 11.14 7.34 -8.85
CA CYS A 817 10.87 8.60 -8.13
C CYS A 817 11.63 9.81 -8.71
N ASP A 818 12.37 9.60 -9.78
CA ASP A 818 13.18 10.64 -10.41
C ASP A 818 12.38 11.47 -11.41
N ARG A 819 12.83 12.71 -11.59
CA ARG A 819 12.28 13.60 -12.61
C ARG A 819 12.57 13.08 -14.03
N GLU A 820 13.71 12.43 -14.23
CA GLU A 820 14.15 11.88 -15.51
C GLU A 820 15.00 10.63 -15.27
N PHE A 821 14.72 9.55 -16.00
CA PHE A 821 15.46 8.29 -15.92
C PHE A 821 15.33 7.50 -17.23
N GLU A 822 16.21 6.53 -17.42
CA GLU A 822 16.11 5.55 -18.50
C GLU A 822 15.59 4.23 -17.96
N TYR A 823 14.66 3.62 -18.70
CA TYR A 823 14.10 2.32 -18.37
C TYR A 823 14.11 1.40 -19.59
N VAL A 824 14.34 0.10 -19.38
CA VAL A 824 14.35 -0.90 -20.47
C VAL A 824 13.16 -1.83 -20.31
N PHE A 825 12.15 -1.68 -21.17
CA PHE A 825 11.05 -2.60 -21.23
C PHE A 825 11.46 -3.86 -21.98
N THR A 826 11.69 -4.95 -21.25
CA THR A 826 12.14 -6.24 -21.80
C THR A 826 11.00 -7.14 -22.24
N VAL A 827 9.78 -6.84 -21.78
CA VAL A 827 8.58 -7.61 -22.05
C VAL A 827 7.72 -6.87 -23.09
N PRO A 828 7.26 -7.54 -24.16
CA PRO A 828 6.31 -6.97 -25.11
C PRO A 828 4.96 -6.67 -24.46
N GLY A 829 4.37 -5.52 -24.77
CA GLY A 829 3.12 -5.08 -24.16
C GLY A 829 2.80 -3.61 -24.39
N LEU A 830 1.62 -3.21 -23.91
CA LEU A 830 1.19 -1.83 -23.86
C LEU A 830 1.25 -1.34 -22.41
N TYR A 831 2.13 -0.39 -22.13
CA TYR A 831 2.31 0.17 -20.79
C TYR A 831 1.77 1.59 -20.76
N ASN A 832 0.75 1.84 -19.93
CA ASN A 832 0.22 3.19 -19.73
C ASN A 832 0.87 3.80 -18.48
N VAL A 833 2.15 4.15 -18.61
CA VAL A 833 2.98 4.68 -17.54
C VAL A 833 2.35 5.96 -16.98
N CYS A 834 2.30 6.13 -15.66
CA CYS A 834 1.71 7.32 -15.03
C CYS A 834 2.73 8.02 -14.15
N CYS A 835 2.91 9.32 -14.32
CA CYS A 835 3.68 10.15 -13.40
C CYS A 835 2.72 10.94 -12.50
N THR A 836 2.84 10.79 -11.19
CA THR A 836 2.22 11.67 -10.18
C THR A 836 3.28 12.63 -9.64
N VAL A 837 2.98 13.93 -9.59
CA VAL A 837 3.83 14.94 -8.94
C VAL A 837 3.10 15.58 -7.78
N THR A 838 3.84 15.86 -6.71
CA THR A 838 3.32 16.52 -5.51
C THR A 838 4.12 17.78 -5.22
N ASP A 839 3.44 18.90 -4.99
CA ASP A 839 4.06 20.17 -4.63
C ASP A 839 4.35 20.30 -3.13
N GLU A 840 4.94 21.41 -2.72
CA GLU A 840 5.32 21.68 -1.33
C GLU A 840 4.16 21.71 -0.34
N ASP A 841 2.93 21.94 -0.79
CA ASP A 841 1.73 22.01 0.05
C ASP A 841 0.86 20.74 -0.09
N GLY A 842 1.37 19.72 -0.78
CA GLY A 842 0.68 18.43 -0.94
C GLY A 842 -0.33 18.39 -2.08
N TRP A 843 -0.44 19.41 -2.92
CA TRP A 843 -1.28 19.36 -4.13
C TRP A 843 -0.64 18.47 -5.19
N ILE A 844 -1.47 17.72 -5.91
CA ILE A 844 -0.99 16.79 -6.95
C ILE A 844 -1.47 17.15 -8.36
N SER A 845 -0.71 16.65 -9.33
CA SER A 845 -1.19 16.37 -10.69
C SER A 845 -0.58 15.07 -11.16
N TYR A 846 -1.26 14.43 -12.11
CA TYR A 846 -0.79 13.20 -12.71
C TYR A 846 -1.03 13.21 -14.21
N GLU A 847 -0.15 12.55 -14.96
CA GLU A 847 -0.21 12.46 -16.41
C GLU A 847 0.19 11.06 -16.88
N TYR A 848 -0.51 10.57 -17.90
CA TYR A 848 -0.28 9.26 -18.49
C TYR A 848 0.55 9.35 -19.78
N PHE A 849 1.38 8.33 -20.01
CA PHE A 849 2.25 8.20 -21.17
C PHE A 849 2.30 6.74 -21.65
N GLU A 850 2.00 6.51 -22.92
CA GLU A 850 1.84 5.17 -23.48
C GLU A 850 3.15 4.66 -24.11
N VAL A 851 3.74 3.60 -23.56
CA VAL A 851 4.89 2.89 -24.13
C VAL A 851 4.41 1.61 -24.82
N LYS A 852 4.60 1.54 -26.13
CA LYS A 852 4.26 0.37 -26.96
C LYS A 852 5.51 -0.46 -27.22
N VAL A 853 5.54 -1.68 -26.71
CA VAL A 853 6.68 -2.58 -26.84
C VAL A 853 6.30 -3.77 -27.71
N SER A 854 6.83 -3.83 -28.93
CA SER A 854 6.61 -4.96 -29.85
C SER A 854 7.49 -6.17 -29.52
N GLN A 855 7.00 -7.35 -29.86
CA GLN A 855 7.86 -8.53 -29.96
C GLN A 855 8.90 -8.34 -31.08
N PRO A 856 10.08 -8.98 -30.97
CA PRO A 856 10.98 -9.13 -32.10
C PRO A 856 10.26 -9.80 -33.28
N ALA A 857 10.53 -9.36 -34.51
CA ALA A 857 9.83 -9.89 -35.70
C ALA A 857 9.97 -11.41 -35.89
N ALA A 858 11.08 -12.00 -35.41
CA ALA A 858 11.30 -13.45 -35.43
C ALA A 858 10.39 -14.23 -34.48
N GLU A 859 9.80 -13.57 -33.48
CA GLU A 859 8.92 -14.14 -32.47
C GLU A 859 7.44 -13.91 -32.76
N LEU A 860 7.11 -13.15 -33.82
CA LEU A 860 5.73 -12.86 -34.17
C LEU A 860 5.01 -14.10 -34.73
N PRO A 861 3.81 -14.43 -34.24
CA PRO A 861 2.99 -15.48 -34.84
C PRO A 861 2.74 -15.22 -36.32
N GLY A 862 2.92 -16.24 -37.17
CA GLY A 862 2.73 -16.12 -38.61
C GLY A 862 3.59 -15.05 -39.31
N ARG A 863 4.65 -14.55 -38.64
CA ARG A 863 5.47 -13.39 -39.09
C ARG A 863 4.64 -12.11 -39.35
N GLY A 864 3.50 -11.98 -38.68
CA GLY A 864 2.63 -10.81 -38.82
C GLY A 864 1.75 -10.81 -40.06
N GLU A 865 1.46 -11.98 -40.64
CA GLU A 865 0.46 -12.15 -41.70
C GLU A 865 -0.92 -12.53 -41.11
N ALA A 866 -1.98 -11.92 -41.65
CA ALA A 866 -3.37 -12.24 -41.33
C ALA A 866 -3.74 -13.69 -41.69
N LEU A 867 -4.69 -14.26 -40.94
CA LEU A 867 -5.23 -15.57 -41.23
C LEU A 867 -6.00 -15.53 -42.55
N LYS A 868 -5.90 -16.61 -43.32
CA LYS A 868 -6.58 -16.74 -44.62
C LYS A 868 -7.65 -17.81 -44.54
N ALA A 869 -8.77 -17.58 -45.20
CA ALA A 869 -9.76 -18.63 -45.40
C ALA A 869 -9.18 -19.73 -46.29
N ASP A 870 -9.44 -20.98 -45.93
CA ASP A 870 -9.13 -22.18 -46.70
C ASP A 870 -10.41 -23.02 -46.91
N ALA A 871 -10.27 -24.18 -47.56
CA ALA A 871 -11.41 -25.03 -47.90
C ALA A 871 -12.16 -25.61 -46.69
N ASP A 872 -11.52 -25.65 -45.52
CA ASP A 872 -12.11 -26.19 -44.28
C ASP A 872 -12.60 -25.04 -43.35
N THR A 873 -12.44 -23.77 -43.75
CA THR A 873 -12.84 -22.61 -42.95
C THR A 873 -14.36 -22.44 -42.92
N LEU A 874 -14.95 -22.48 -41.72
CA LEU A 874 -16.37 -22.20 -41.50
C LEU A 874 -16.63 -20.71 -41.29
N TYR A 875 -15.80 -20.07 -40.45
CA TYR A 875 -15.95 -18.66 -40.08
C TYR A 875 -14.58 -18.01 -39.86
N LEU A 876 -14.45 -16.72 -40.19
CA LEU A 876 -13.21 -15.94 -40.05
C LEU A 876 -13.53 -14.48 -39.70
N TRP A 877 -12.90 -13.94 -38.66
CA TRP A 877 -13.04 -12.55 -38.23
C TRP A 877 -11.68 -11.87 -38.19
N HIS A 878 -11.54 -10.76 -38.91
CA HIS A 878 -10.36 -9.91 -38.90
C HIS A 878 -10.45 -8.73 -37.91
N PHE A 879 -11.66 -8.39 -37.43
CA PHE A 879 -11.92 -7.25 -36.52
C PHE A 879 -11.51 -5.85 -37.01
N ASP A 880 -10.93 -5.73 -38.21
CA ASP A 880 -10.40 -4.49 -38.77
C ASP A 880 -11.40 -3.32 -38.80
N SER A 881 -12.67 -3.60 -39.14
CA SER A 881 -13.67 -2.56 -39.41
C SER A 881 -15.01 -2.79 -38.73
N ASP A 882 -15.42 -4.05 -38.54
CA ASP A 882 -16.67 -4.43 -37.87
C ASP A 882 -16.52 -5.77 -37.12
N LEU A 883 -17.61 -6.26 -36.55
CA LEU A 883 -17.69 -7.53 -35.82
C LEU A 883 -18.31 -8.66 -36.67
N ASN A 884 -18.40 -8.45 -37.98
CA ASN A 884 -18.96 -9.44 -38.90
C ASN A 884 -17.86 -10.39 -39.35
N ASP A 885 -18.24 -11.64 -39.59
CA ASP A 885 -17.31 -12.60 -40.17
C ASP A 885 -17.21 -12.42 -41.69
N ALA A 886 -16.02 -12.67 -42.24
CA ALA A 886 -15.68 -12.46 -43.64
C ALA A 886 -16.28 -13.52 -44.60
N VAL A 887 -16.93 -14.57 -44.08
CA VAL A 887 -17.37 -15.76 -44.84
C VAL A 887 -18.90 -16.03 -44.76
N GLY A 888 -19.57 -15.81 -43.61
CA GLY A 888 -20.83 -16.48 -43.25
C GLY A 888 -21.89 -15.68 -42.46
N LYS A 889 -21.72 -14.37 -42.26
CA LYS A 889 -22.61 -13.44 -41.52
C LYS A 889 -23.08 -13.90 -40.11
N ILE A 890 -22.21 -14.45 -39.26
CA ILE A 890 -22.48 -14.60 -37.81
C ILE A 890 -21.83 -13.43 -37.04
N PRO A 891 -22.61 -12.60 -36.31
CA PRO A 891 -22.04 -11.50 -35.53
C PRO A 891 -21.41 -12.00 -34.23
N ILE A 892 -20.35 -11.32 -33.80
CA ILE A 892 -19.78 -11.46 -32.45
C ILE A 892 -20.55 -10.61 -31.44
N LYS A 893 -20.79 -11.17 -30.25
CA LYS A 893 -21.25 -10.43 -29.07
C LYS A 893 -20.07 -10.12 -28.16
N LEU A 894 -19.76 -8.85 -27.97
CA LEU A 894 -18.80 -8.42 -26.95
C LEU A 894 -19.43 -8.49 -25.56
N THR A 895 -18.63 -8.84 -24.54
CA THR A 895 -19.02 -8.86 -23.13
C THR A 895 -18.23 -7.82 -22.34
N GLY A 896 -18.78 -7.38 -21.20
CA GLY A 896 -18.15 -6.34 -20.40
C GLY A 896 -18.07 -5.01 -21.16
N ASN A 897 -16.90 -4.38 -21.10
CA ASN A 897 -16.51 -3.16 -21.80
C ASN A 897 -15.56 -3.42 -22.98
N ALA A 898 -15.42 -4.68 -23.42
CA ALA A 898 -14.60 -5.03 -24.58
C ALA A 898 -15.03 -4.22 -25.81
N LYS A 899 -14.06 -3.78 -26.62
CA LYS A 899 -14.30 -2.86 -27.74
C LYS A 899 -13.26 -3.03 -28.85
N GLN A 900 -13.61 -2.66 -30.08
CA GLN A 900 -12.62 -2.54 -31.16
C GLN A 900 -11.67 -1.34 -30.89
N SER A 901 -10.37 -1.56 -31.03
CA SER A 901 -9.31 -0.62 -30.68
C SER A 901 -8.13 -0.71 -31.65
N ASP A 902 -7.51 0.42 -31.97
CA ASP A 902 -6.29 0.51 -32.77
C ASP A 902 -5.02 0.68 -31.90
N ARG A 903 -5.17 0.59 -30.56
CA ARG A 903 -4.09 0.88 -29.61
C ARG A 903 -2.93 -0.11 -29.71
N ASN A 904 -3.20 -1.37 -30.02
CA ASN A 904 -2.19 -2.41 -30.16
C ASN A 904 -2.47 -3.29 -31.40
N LEU A 905 -1.69 -3.04 -32.45
CA LEU A 905 -1.66 -3.81 -33.69
C LEU A 905 -0.23 -4.26 -34.01
N MET A 906 0.62 -4.31 -32.98
CA MET A 906 2.07 -4.47 -33.10
C MET A 906 2.49 -5.89 -33.56
N TRP A 907 1.52 -6.81 -33.71
CA TRP A 907 1.76 -8.11 -34.32
C TRP A 907 1.84 -8.06 -35.84
N MET A 908 1.21 -7.05 -36.46
CA MET A 908 1.15 -6.90 -37.90
C MET A 908 2.47 -6.35 -38.43
N ALA A 909 2.98 -6.91 -39.52
CA ALA A 909 4.15 -6.34 -40.22
C ALA A 909 3.87 -4.90 -40.73
N LYS A 910 2.60 -4.60 -41.02
CA LYS A 910 2.09 -3.27 -41.37
C LYS A 910 0.79 -3.01 -40.59
N PRO A 911 0.87 -2.33 -39.43
CA PRO A 911 -0.30 -2.08 -38.59
C PRO A 911 -1.40 -1.30 -39.31
N SER A 912 -2.60 -1.87 -39.37
CA SER A 912 -3.82 -1.24 -39.90
C SER A 912 -5.06 -1.91 -39.31
N GLY A 913 -6.21 -1.25 -39.31
CA GLY A 913 -7.45 -1.84 -38.80
C GLY A 913 -7.59 -1.68 -37.29
N LYS A 914 -8.16 -2.69 -36.63
CA LYS A 914 -8.48 -2.72 -35.19
C LYS A 914 -8.45 -4.16 -34.69
N SER A 915 -8.18 -4.30 -33.40
CA SER A 915 -8.29 -5.55 -32.64
C SER A 915 -9.34 -5.39 -31.53
N ILE A 916 -9.75 -6.48 -30.88
CA ILE A 916 -10.64 -6.41 -29.71
C ILE A 916 -9.81 -6.21 -28.46
N GLU A 917 -9.94 -5.06 -27.82
CA GLU A 917 -9.29 -4.70 -26.56
C GLU A 917 -10.12 -5.18 -25.36
N MET A 918 -9.43 -5.73 -24.36
CA MET A 918 -9.98 -6.21 -23.11
C MET A 918 -9.14 -5.68 -21.94
N GLU A 919 -9.78 -4.97 -21.01
CA GLU A 919 -9.13 -4.33 -19.87
C GLU A 919 -9.64 -4.84 -18.52
N GLN A 920 -10.86 -5.37 -18.47
CA GLN A 920 -11.53 -5.84 -17.25
C GLN A 920 -11.77 -7.35 -17.24
N PRO A 921 -11.93 -8.00 -16.06
CA PRO A 921 -12.17 -9.44 -15.96
C PRO A 921 -13.39 -9.97 -16.72
N GLU A 922 -14.44 -9.15 -16.85
CA GLU A 922 -15.69 -9.45 -17.58
C GLU A 922 -15.60 -9.20 -19.10
N ASP A 923 -14.51 -8.59 -19.56
CA ASP A 923 -14.30 -8.29 -20.97
C ASP A 923 -14.03 -9.58 -21.76
N GLY A 924 -14.62 -9.64 -22.94
CA GLY A 924 -14.47 -10.79 -23.81
C GLY A 924 -15.41 -10.72 -25.01
N LEU A 925 -15.51 -11.85 -25.70
CA LEU A 925 -16.40 -12.05 -26.83
C LEU A 925 -17.05 -13.43 -26.77
N GLN A 926 -18.27 -13.50 -27.32
CA GLN A 926 -19.05 -14.71 -27.47
C GLN A 926 -19.57 -14.85 -28.90
N ILE A 927 -19.56 -16.09 -29.40
CA ILE A 927 -20.11 -16.47 -30.71
C ILE A 927 -21.07 -17.62 -30.49
N GLU A 928 -22.30 -17.49 -30.98
CA GLU A 928 -23.27 -18.59 -31.01
C GLU A 928 -23.36 -19.18 -32.42
N ILE A 929 -22.91 -20.42 -32.57
CA ILE A 929 -22.88 -21.14 -33.85
C ILE A 929 -23.98 -22.21 -33.86
N PRO A 930 -24.83 -22.27 -34.91
CA PRO A 930 -25.81 -23.34 -35.05
C PRO A 930 -25.14 -24.73 -35.18
N GLY A 931 -25.69 -25.71 -34.47
CA GLY A 931 -25.21 -27.09 -34.45
C GLY A 931 -24.14 -27.37 -33.39
N ASN A 932 -23.93 -28.66 -33.13
CA ASN A 932 -22.95 -29.16 -32.17
C ASN A 932 -21.61 -29.44 -32.84
N LEU A 933 -20.66 -28.51 -32.80
CA LEU A 933 -19.37 -28.67 -33.47
C LEU A 933 -18.44 -29.67 -32.77
N ILE A 934 -18.70 -30.03 -31.50
CA ILE A 934 -17.83 -30.91 -30.71
C ILE A 934 -18.20 -32.39 -30.91
N ALA A 935 -19.49 -32.71 -30.90
CA ALA A 935 -20.01 -34.08 -30.90
C ALA A 935 -20.66 -34.51 -32.23
N ASP A 936 -20.93 -33.59 -33.17
CA ASP A 936 -21.51 -33.95 -34.47
C ASP A 936 -20.52 -34.80 -35.28
N LYS A 937 -20.95 -36.02 -35.61
CA LYS A 937 -20.12 -37.00 -36.30
C LYS A 937 -19.84 -36.64 -37.76
N LYS A 938 -20.45 -35.62 -38.34
CA LYS A 938 -20.07 -35.19 -39.69
C LYS A 938 -18.72 -34.47 -39.72
N TYR A 939 -18.23 -33.94 -38.59
CA TYR A 939 -16.93 -33.28 -38.55
C TYR A 939 -15.83 -34.27 -38.14
N LYS A 940 -14.85 -34.46 -39.02
CA LYS A 940 -13.66 -35.28 -38.80
C LYS A 940 -12.66 -34.60 -37.85
N SER A 941 -12.52 -33.28 -37.98
CA SER A 941 -11.68 -32.45 -37.12
C SER A 941 -12.29 -31.06 -36.97
N LEU A 942 -11.96 -30.40 -35.87
CA LEU A 942 -12.32 -29.01 -35.58
C LEU A 942 -11.08 -28.27 -35.09
N ARG A 943 -10.95 -27.00 -35.43
CA ARG A 943 -9.95 -26.07 -34.89
C ARG A 943 -10.57 -24.69 -34.75
N LEU A 944 -10.54 -24.17 -33.53
CA LEU A 944 -10.67 -22.75 -33.22
C LEU A 944 -9.27 -22.20 -33.03
N GLU A 945 -8.90 -21.13 -33.72
CA GLU A 945 -7.65 -20.42 -33.50
C GLU A 945 -7.84 -18.90 -33.54
N PHE A 946 -7.01 -18.18 -32.81
CA PHE A 946 -7.00 -16.72 -32.81
C PHE A 946 -5.64 -16.18 -32.37
N LEU A 947 -5.36 -14.94 -32.77
CA LEU A 947 -4.25 -14.18 -32.23
C LEU A 947 -4.68 -13.50 -30.93
N ALA A 948 -3.86 -13.63 -29.89
CA ALA A 948 -4.08 -12.97 -28.63
C ALA A 948 -2.82 -12.24 -28.18
N ASN A 949 -2.92 -10.94 -27.94
CA ASN A 949 -1.98 -10.23 -27.10
C ASN A 949 -2.35 -10.52 -25.65
N TYR A 950 -1.60 -11.39 -25.01
CA TYR A 950 -1.76 -11.66 -23.60
C TYR A 950 -0.86 -10.69 -22.81
N GLN A 951 -1.39 -9.99 -21.81
CA GLN A 951 -0.59 -9.11 -20.92
C GLN A 951 -0.62 -9.58 -19.47
N GLU A 952 -1.82 -9.81 -18.95
CA GLU A 952 -2.04 -10.20 -17.56
C GLU A 952 -3.28 -11.10 -17.46
N ASP A 953 -3.22 -12.13 -16.61
CA ASP A 953 -4.41 -12.89 -16.23
C ASP A 953 -5.37 -12.02 -15.42
N HIS A 954 -6.65 -12.01 -15.78
CA HIS A 954 -7.65 -11.44 -14.87
C HIS A 954 -8.08 -12.49 -13.84
N ALA A 955 -7.58 -12.35 -12.61
CA ALA A 955 -8.01 -13.13 -11.44
C ALA A 955 -8.97 -12.37 -10.51
N ARG A 956 -9.48 -11.20 -10.92
CA ARG A 956 -10.21 -10.29 -10.02
C ARG A 956 -11.73 -10.48 -10.13
N GLY A 957 -12.39 -10.71 -8.99
CA GLY A 957 -13.83 -10.49 -8.80
C GLY A 957 -14.83 -11.39 -9.55
N SER A 958 -14.40 -12.24 -10.49
CA SER A 958 -15.28 -13.16 -11.22
C SER A 958 -15.02 -14.61 -10.82
N PRO A 959 -15.99 -15.34 -10.22
CA PRO A 959 -15.80 -16.72 -9.78
C PRO A 959 -15.42 -17.68 -10.92
N SER A 960 -15.68 -17.34 -12.19
CA SER A 960 -15.14 -18.10 -13.32
C SER A 960 -15.07 -17.25 -14.59
N SER A 961 -13.87 -17.07 -15.15
CA SER A 961 -13.64 -16.43 -16.45
C SER A 961 -13.21 -17.46 -17.48
N LYS A 962 -13.74 -17.39 -18.71
CA LYS A 962 -13.40 -18.30 -19.81
C LYS A 962 -12.30 -17.65 -20.66
N ILE A 963 -11.14 -18.31 -20.75
CA ILE A 963 -9.98 -17.83 -21.53
C ILE A 963 -10.16 -18.16 -23.00
N MET A 964 -10.42 -19.43 -23.29
CA MET A 964 -10.73 -19.96 -24.61
C MET A 964 -11.60 -21.19 -24.41
N PHE A 965 -12.88 -21.11 -24.79
CA PHE A 965 -13.86 -22.12 -24.42
C PHE A 965 -14.85 -22.41 -25.55
N LEU A 966 -15.09 -23.69 -25.82
CA LEU A 966 -16.16 -24.17 -26.71
C LEU A 966 -17.13 -25.01 -25.88
N GLU A 967 -18.42 -24.69 -25.96
CA GLU A 967 -19.45 -25.35 -25.17
C GLU A 967 -20.69 -25.62 -26.02
N CYS A 968 -21.14 -26.86 -26.08
CA CYS A 968 -22.45 -27.22 -26.67
C CYS A 968 -23.50 -27.53 -25.59
N ALA A 969 -23.05 -28.02 -24.43
CA ALA A 969 -23.83 -28.25 -23.23
C ALA A 969 -22.86 -28.43 -22.03
N TRP A 970 -23.40 -28.48 -20.81
CA TRP A 970 -22.60 -28.61 -19.58
C TRP A 970 -21.66 -29.83 -19.55
N ASN A 971 -21.99 -30.92 -20.26
CA ASN A 971 -21.17 -32.12 -20.38
C ASN A 971 -20.45 -32.26 -21.73
N CYS A 972 -20.56 -31.25 -22.60
CA CYS A 972 -19.98 -31.20 -23.93
C CYS A 972 -19.23 -29.87 -24.09
N ALA A 973 -18.03 -29.80 -23.53
CA ALA A 973 -17.21 -28.61 -23.55
C ALA A 973 -15.72 -28.94 -23.59
N MET A 974 -14.95 -28.07 -24.24
CA MET A 974 -13.50 -28.06 -24.12
C MET A 974 -12.99 -26.63 -24.00
N GLY A 975 -12.04 -26.39 -23.11
CA GLY A 975 -11.51 -25.05 -22.93
C GLY A 975 -10.81 -24.80 -21.61
N VAL A 976 -10.19 -23.63 -21.55
CA VAL A 976 -9.50 -23.12 -20.36
C VAL A 976 -10.40 -22.09 -19.69
N SER A 977 -10.56 -22.24 -18.37
CA SER A 977 -11.16 -21.23 -17.52
C SER A 977 -10.21 -20.82 -16.39
N ARG A 978 -10.57 -19.78 -15.65
CA ARG A 978 -9.90 -19.33 -14.44
C ARG A 978 -10.91 -19.01 -13.35
N ASP A 979 -10.67 -19.51 -12.15
CA ASP A 979 -11.42 -19.24 -10.92
C ASP A 979 -10.49 -18.49 -9.95
N ILE A 980 -11.03 -17.52 -9.21
CA ILE A 980 -10.23 -16.65 -8.31
C ILE A 980 -9.63 -17.41 -7.11
N TRP A 981 -10.19 -18.56 -6.73
CA TRP A 981 -9.76 -19.39 -5.60
C TRP A 981 -9.05 -20.66 -6.06
N ALA A 982 -9.56 -21.29 -7.12
CA ALA A 982 -9.04 -22.56 -7.64
C ALA A 982 -7.98 -22.38 -8.73
N GLY A 983 -7.74 -21.15 -9.20
CA GLY A 983 -6.81 -20.86 -10.28
C GLY A 983 -7.34 -21.32 -11.63
N ARG A 984 -6.44 -21.64 -12.57
CA ARG A 984 -6.84 -22.07 -13.91
C ARG A 984 -7.37 -23.50 -13.92
N GLY A 985 -8.40 -23.75 -14.72
CA GLY A 985 -9.01 -25.06 -14.92
C GLY A 985 -9.07 -25.42 -16.40
N PHE A 986 -8.92 -26.70 -16.71
CA PHE A 986 -9.11 -27.21 -18.08
C PHE A 986 -10.29 -28.19 -18.12
N PHE A 987 -11.23 -27.89 -19.03
CA PHE A 987 -12.37 -28.73 -19.35
C PHE A 987 -12.07 -29.46 -20.66
N GLY A 988 -12.25 -30.78 -20.69
CA GLY A 988 -12.07 -31.57 -21.91
C GLY A 988 -11.40 -32.93 -21.70
N ASP A 989 -10.63 -33.11 -20.62
CA ASP A 989 -9.92 -34.35 -20.28
C ASP A 989 -10.16 -34.75 -18.81
N LYS A 990 -9.99 -36.03 -18.47
CA LYS A 990 -9.91 -36.57 -17.11
C LYS A 990 -8.47 -36.81 -16.65
N ASP A 991 -7.49 -36.82 -17.55
CA ASP A 991 -6.07 -36.93 -17.21
C ASP A 991 -5.51 -35.62 -16.62
N GLU A 992 -5.26 -35.63 -15.31
CA GLU A 992 -4.66 -34.51 -14.58
C GLU A 992 -3.26 -34.12 -15.11
N THR A 993 -2.51 -35.05 -15.71
CA THR A 993 -1.19 -34.76 -16.30
C THR A 993 -1.33 -33.92 -17.56
N ALA A 994 -2.26 -34.28 -18.44
CA ALA A 994 -2.56 -33.53 -19.66
C ALA A 994 -3.12 -32.15 -19.31
N LYS A 995 -4.05 -32.08 -18.34
CA LYS A 995 -4.57 -30.81 -17.81
C LYS A 995 -3.45 -29.89 -17.35
N LYS A 996 -2.54 -30.37 -16.50
CA LYS A 996 -1.42 -29.55 -16.00
C LYS A 996 -0.56 -29.00 -17.14
N LYS A 997 -0.16 -29.85 -18.09
CA LYS A 997 0.65 -29.42 -19.26
C LYS A 997 -0.08 -28.37 -20.10
N ILE A 998 -1.38 -28.53 -20.30
CA ILE A 998 -2.19 -27.55 -21.02
C ILE A 998 -2.22 -26.23 -20.26
N LEU A 999 -2.49 -26.26 -18.96
CA LEU A 999 -2.54 -25.06 -18.12
C LEU A 999 -1.20 -24.31 -18.08
N ASP A 1000 -0.08 -25.04 -18.00
CA ASP A 1000 1.27 -24.48 -18.09
C ASP A 1000 1.51 -23.82 -19.47
N MET A 1001 0.99 -24.43 -20.54
CA MET A 1001 1.15 -23.94 -21.91
C MET A 1001 0.26 -22.72 -22.20
N VAL A 1002 -0.99 -22.70 -21.72
CA VAL A 1002 -1.93 -21.59 -21.96
C VAL A 1002 -1.72 -20.41 -21.02
N SER A 1003 -0.64 -20.41 -20.22
CA SER A 1003 -0.13 -19.24 -19.48
C SER A 1003 1.03 -18.63 -20.26
N PRO A 1004 0.79 -18.05 -21.46
CA PRO A 1004 1.87 -17.52 -22.26
C PRO A 1004 2.52 -16.34 -21.53
N ARG A 1005 3.81 -16.16 -21.79
CA ARG A 1005 4.50 -14.90 -21.47
C ARG A 1005 3.74 -13.74 -22.11
N PRO A 1006 3.85 -12.51 -21.60
CA PRO A 1006 3.20 -11.38 -22.25
C PRO A 1006 3.70 -11.16 -23.68
N GLY A 1007 2.78 -10.88 -24.60
CA GLY A 1007 3.03 -10.78 -26.04
C GLY A 1007 1.88 -11.28 -26.90
N TRP A 1008 2.03 -11.17 -28.22
CA TRP A 1008 1.11 -11.79 -29.18
C TRP A 1008 1.45 -13.26 -29.39
N HIS A 1009 0.41 -14.07 -29.38
CA HIS A 1009 0.47 -15.52 -29.50
C HIS A 1009 -0.63 -16.02 -30.44
N LEU A 1010 -0.35 -17.09 -31.19
CA LEU A 1010 -1.40 -17.85 -31.88
C LEU A 1010 -1.84 -18.99 -30.96
N LEU A 1011 -3.06 -18.90 -30.44
CA LEU A 1011 -3.67 -19.95 -29.63
C LEU A 1011 -4.65 -20.73 -30.49
N ALA A 1012 -4.66 -22.05 -30.31
CA ALA A 1012 -5.69 -22.89 -30.88
C ALA A 1012 -6.16 -23.99 -29.93
N ILE A 1013 -7.42 -24.38 -30.08
CA ILE A 1013 -8.01 -25.56 -29.47
C ILE A 1013 -8.81 -26.31 -30.52
N GLY A 1014 -8.73 -27.64 -30.48
CA GLY A 1014 -9.40 -28.44 -31.48
C GLY A 1014 -9.39 -29.92 -31.15
N TYR A 1015 -9.85 -30.70 -32.11
CA TYR A 1015 -9.77 -32.15 -32.04
C TYR A 1015 -9.53 -32.77 -33.41
N ASP A 1016 -8.93 -33.95 -33.39
CA ASP A 1016 -8.87 -34.86 -34.52
C ASP A 1016 -9.51 -36.19 -34.12
N ARG A 1017 -10.70 -36.45 -34.68
CA ARG A 1017 -11.44 -37.68 -34.38
C ARG A 1017 -10.75 -38.92 -34.91
N SER A 1018 -9.99 -38.80 -36.01
CA SER A 1018 -9.26 -39.95 -36.54
C SER A 1018 -8.12 -40.40 -35.61
N ALA A 1019 -7.60 -39.49 -34.79
CA ALA A 1019 -6.65 -39.78 -33.73
C ALA A 1019 -7.33 -40.09 -32.38
N GLY A 1020 -8.61 -39.73 -32.21
CA GLY A 1020 -9.33 -39.82 -30.93
C GLY A 1020 -8.86 -38.79 -29.90
N LYS A 1021 -8.16 -37.73 -30.33
CA LYS A 1021 -7.49 -36.77 -29.43
C LYS A 1021 -8.02 -35.36 -29.62
N GLY A 1022 -8.24 -34.68 -28.50
CA GLY A 1022 -8.30 -33.23 -28.44
C GLY A 1022 -6.89 -32.65 -28.37
N TYR A 1023 -6.74 -31.37 -28.68
CA TYR A 1023 -5.47 -30.68 -28.50
C TYR A 1023 -5.65 -29.20 -28.19
N VAL A 1024 -4.66 -28.66 -27.49
CA VAL A 1024 -4.42 -27.22 -27.37
C VAL A 1024 -3.07 -26.92 -28.02
N GLU A 1025 -2.95 -25.78 -28.68
CA GLU A 1025 -1.74 -25.34 -29.36
C GLU A 1025 -1.42 -23.89 -28.98
N LEU A 1026 -0.14 -23.61 -28.74
CA LEU A 1026 0.41 -22.27 -28.56
C LEU A 1026 1.63 -22.13 -29.46
N ASP A 1027 1.59 -21.18 -30.40
CA ASP A 1027 2.69 -20.88 -31.32
C ASP A 1027 3.28 -22.13 -32.01
N GLY A 1028 2.40 -23.03 -32.46
CA GLY A 1028 2.77 -24.28 -33.13
C GLY A 1028 3.19 -25.43 -32.19
N LYS A 1029 3.29 -25.20 -30.87
CA LYS A 1029 3.52 -26.27 -29.89
C LYS A 1029 2.19 -26.86 -29.47
N LYS A 1030 2.01 -28.16 -29.70
CA LYS A 1030 0.75 -28.88 -29.48
C LYS A 1030 0.82 -29.80 -28.26
N THR A 1031 -0.19 -29.76 -27.41
CA THR A 1031 -0.42 -30.73 -26.32
C THR A 1031 -1.75 -31.43 -26.55
N GLU A 1032 -1.73 -32.77 -26.61
CA GLU A 1032 -2.91 -33.59 -26.85
C GLU A 1032 -3.52 -34.11 -25.56
N PHE A 1033 -4.82 -34.38 -25.60
CA PHE A 1033 -5.62 -34.82 -24.47
C PHE A 1033 -6.72 -35.79 -24.92
N GLU A 1034 -7.23 -36.63 -24.02
CA GLU A 1034 -8.35 -37.53 -24.33
C GLU A 1034 -9.64 -36.73 -24.44
N LEU A 1035 -10.23 -36.68 -25.63
CA LEU A 1035 -11.42 -35.89 -25.85
C LEU A 1035 -12.64 -36.56 -25.21
N GLN A 1036 -13.27 -35.90 -24.25
CA GLN A 1036 -14.57 -36.32 -23.73
C GLN A 1036 -15.68 -36.02 -24.75
N GLN A 1037 -16.08 -37.03 -25.53
CA GLN A 1037 -17.25 -36.98 -26.40
C GLN A 1037 -18.49 -37.48 -25.66
N GLY A 1038 -19.29 -36.57 -25.12
CA GLY A 1038 -20.59 -36.86 -24.53
C GLY A 1038 -21.46 -35.61 -24.49
N GLY A 1039 -22.78 -35.78 -24.59
CA GLY A 1039 -23.75 -34.69 -24.45
C GLY A 1039 -24.64 -34.45 -25.67
N SER A 1040 -25.73 -33.73 -25.44
CA SER A 1040 -26.70 -33.25 -26.43
C SER A 1040 -26.69 -31.73 -26.46
N GLY A 1041 -26.87 -31.10 -27.61
CA GLY A 1041 -26.92 -29.65 -27.76
C GLY A 1041 -27.16 -29.30 -29.22
N ASP A 1042 -27.92 -28.24 -29.48
CA ASP A 1042 -28.31 -27.78 -30.82
C ASP A 1042 -27.47 -26.59 -31.31
N LYS A 1043 -26.61 -26.03 -30.46
CA LYS A 1043 -25.69 -24.93 -30.76
C LYS A 1043 -24.33 -25.11 -30.08
N THR A 1044 -23.32 -24.41 -30.58
CA THR A 1044 -21.98 -24.29 -29.98
C THR A 1044 -21.72 -22.84 -29.62
N VAL A 1045 -21.37 -22.58 -28.37
CA VAL A 1045 -20.95 -21.26 -27.87
C VAL A 1045 -19.44 -21.23 -27.77
N VAL A 1046 -18.82 -20.29 -28.48
CA VAL A 1046 -17.41 -19.94 -28.31
C VAL A 1046 -17.32 -18.76 -27.35
N SER A 1047 -16.42 -18.82 -26.37
CA SER A 1047 -16.12 -17.71 -25.47
C SER A 1047 -14.61 -17.50 -25.39
N VAL A 1048 -14.17 -16.25 -25.58
CA VAL A 1048 -12.78 -15.83 -25.43
C VAL A 1048 -12.76 -14.58 -24.56
N GLY A 1049 -11.91 -14.51 -23.53
CA GLY A 1049 -11.88 -13.41 -22.59
C GLY A 1049 -11.04 -13.73 -21.34
N GLY A 1050 -11.30 -13.07 -20.21
CA GLY A 1050 -10.68 -13.43 -18.93
C GLY A 1050 -9.19 -13.11 -18.79
N PHE A 1051 -8.63 -12.26 -19.65
CA PHE A 1051 -7.28 -11.71 -19.54
C PHE A 1051 -7.25 -10.27 -20.05
N LYS A 1052 -6.30 -9.48 -19.53
CA LYS A 1052 -6.01 -8.12 -20.03
C LYS A 1052 -5.20 -8.27 -21.31
N GLY A 1053 -5.64 -7.62 -22.39
CA GLY A 1053 -4.96 -7.75 -23.67
C GLY A 1053 -5.80 -7.43 -24.88
N PHE A 1054 -5.45 -8.06 -25.99
CA PHE A 1054 -6.09 -7.86 -27.28
C PHE A 1054 -6.35 -9.21 -27.97
N ILE A 1055 -7.42 -9.32 -28.74
CA ILE A 1055 -7.69 -10.46 -29.63
C ILE A 1055 -7.76 -9.95 -31.06
N ASP A 1056 -7.18 -10.69 -31.98
CA ASP A 1056 -7.25 -10.44 -33.39
C ASP A 1056 -7.34 -11.75 -34.19
N GLU A 1057 -7.72 -11.67 -35.45
CA GLU A 1057 -7.66 -12.81 -36.40
C GLU A 1057 -8.26 -14.12 -35.85
N LEU A 1058 -9.58 -14.21 -35.64
CA LEU A 1058 -10.24 -15.42 -35.13
C LEU A 1058 -10.75 -16.29 -36.29
N ARG A 1059 -10.38 -17.57 -36.33
CA ARG A 1059 -10.81 -18.53 -37.36
C ARG A 1059 -11.33 -19.82 -36.75
N ILE A 1060 -12.43 -20.32 -37.31
CA ILE A 1060 -12.98 -21.66 -37.01
C ILE A 1060 -12.96 -22.47 -38.29
N SER A 1061 -12.27 -23.61 -38.26
CA SER A 1061 -12.20 -24.57 -39.36
C SER A 1061 -12.67 -25.95 -38.93
N ALA A 1062 -13.42 -26.63 -39.81
CA ALA A 1062 -13.88 -27.99 -39.58
C ALA A 1062 -13.83 -28.80 -40.87
N LYS A 1063 -13.22 -29.98 -40.80
CA LYS A 1063 -13.12 -30.88 -41.95
C LYS A 1063 -14.30 -31.84 -41.95
N LEU A 1064 -15.06 -31.90 -43.03
CA LEU A 1064 -16.18 -32.82 -43.16
C LEU A 1064 -15.71 -34.26 -43.41
N ASP A 1065 -16.39 -35.22 -42.77
CA ASP A 1065 -16.32 -36.63 -43.07
C ASP A 1065 -17.33 -36.94 -44.17
N LEU A 1066 -16.91 -36.72 -45.42
CA LEU A 1066 -17.76 -36.87 -46.62
C LEU A 1066 -18.43 -38.25 -46.71
N ALA A 1067 -17.83 -39.31 -46.13
CA ALA A 1067 -18.40 -40.66 -46.11
C ALA A 1067 -19.59 -40.81 -45.14
N LEU A 1068 -19.64 -40.01 -44.07
CA LEU A 1068 -20.74 -39.95 -43.11
C LEU A 1068 -21.79 -38.89 -43.48
N ASP A 1069 -21.37 -37.76 -44.04
CA ASP A 1069 -22.26 -36.68 -44.49
C ASP A 1069 -23.17 -37.18 -45.64
N LEU A 1070 -22.63 -37.91 -46.62
CA LEU A 1070 -23.41 -38.56 -47.69
C LEU A 1070 -24.39 -39.63 -47.19
N LYS A 1071 -24.15 -40.23 -46.01
CA LYS A 1071 -25.09 -41.17 -45.38
C LYS A 1071 -26.24 -40.46 -44.66
N GLN A 1072 -26.01 -39.25 -44.14
CA GLN A 1072 -27.02 -38.43 -43.47
C GLN A 1072 -27.89 -37.62 -44.45
N GLN A 1073 -27.38 -37.31 -45.65
CA GLN A 1073 -28.13 -36.63 -46.72
C GLN A 1073 -29.06 -37.55 -47.54
N LYS A 1074 -29.24 -38.83 -47.17
CA LYS A 1074 -30.28 -39.66 -47.79
C LYS A 1074 -31.66 -39.06 -47.48
N PRO A 1075 -32.47 -38.68 -48.48
CA PRO A 1075 -33.81 -38.16 -48.23
C PRO A 1075 -34.65 -39.23 -47.54
N ALA A 1076 -35.41 -38.82 -46.53
CA ALA A 1076 -36.51 -39.63 -46.01
C ALA A 1076 -37.52 -39.86 -47.15
N GLY A 1077 -37.58 -41.07 -47.69
CA GLY A 1077 -38.63 -41.57 -48.55
C GLY A 1077 -38.65 -43.09 -48.42
N LYS A 1078 -39.74 -43.76 -48.02
CA LYS A 1078 -41.16 -43.44 -47.99
C LYS A 1078 -41.77 -43.97 -46.68
#